data_AF-A0A173RIM7-F1
#
_entry.id   AF-A0A173RIM7-F1
#
_cell.length_a   1.000
_cell.length_b   1.000
_cell.length_c   1.000
_cell.angle_alpha   90.00
_cell.angle_beta   90.00
_cell.angle_gamma   90.00
#
_symmetry.space_group_name_H-M   'P 1'
#
loop_
_entity.id
_entity.type
_entity.pdbx_description
1 polymer ?
#
loop_
_entity_poly.entity_id
_entity_poly.type
_entity_poly.pdbx_seq_one_letter_code
_entity_poly.pdbx_strand_id
1 'polypeptide(L)'
;MISASKTLKKNLSIAVATVFLAVAAFACWAIEPSKAYADTTDSHLTVASEVHVLVDSEGNVTIPNATVTNDGTCAAYIMGCSSPDGLGWTCDAVGKRIEVGQSITATWRSTGPVSDEIAAQLGEEPYYAGNLTYTYTDGDLKGTVSLDNTDPTVGDTITATVTGANVPDDKLTYQWVKVKDGSETSIDGATGSTYTATDDDAGYELVCKVSSTDDICQGTICGATGAVKKILAFAVYSADDGSLSFYKRAEVPKQGTMYLGKRATAVYTGLENMTSAPGWMLNYSKDIKTAIVYDEGISPIGTGHWFAELRNMKTAEVSKLDMSKCQAISCMFSDCTSLETLDLSTWNTRSLTDMNQAFQNCTSLTKLNVSGWDVSKVTNMTLAFAEDRALSSLDLSTWDNSAVTSMKNVFSMMDSLNEVSLGSKFKFVGTSPFLPDQTGHVAGADGKWYDTDGNGYAPADVPSNKAMTYYASKDLVPGITISGNAEVGETLTATVNNLSEEEITGYQWYTVDDSSNETAIANATAHTYTVTANEVGKKILCKAFYKNGSATKNVKTTPTDNVTPQKTAYAVYSADDNSLNFYKRTSMPSAGEQFNGKTATAVYTGIETYTYTRNLPWNGYASKIKTATVVDDGLQPKSTASWFANCKSITQCDMSKLDTSNLTNASGMFDGCSSLTTIGDLSGWNTSSLTNASDMFAVCSKLTTLGDLSGWDVSSLTDAFNMFYRCSKLTTLGDLSGWDTSNLTRAQYMFESCSNLTTLGDLSGWDTSNLTNASGMFESCSNLTTLGDLSGWNTSKIAKMSSMFSGCKKLTTLGDLSGWNTSNLTDASYMFSVCSNLTTLGDLSGWDTSNLTNASYMFHWCSSLTTLGDLSGWDTSNLTRAQYMFGFCSRLSADCSSWDVSKVANHSYFNTNAPGVILPLAWQTSSDEGGEDSAIAPLCEEQGNGDTLSVPSENGNDEAASKTDGKASADSEAEGSTTTSATDEAGAKEETSDDIVQEETAAA
;
A
#
# COMPACT_ATOMS: atom_id res chain seq x y z
N MET A 1 43.61 58.36 -29.02
CA MET A 1 43.17 59.67 -28.47
C MET A 1 41.66 59.63 -28.33
N ILE A 2 41.12 60.22 -27.25
CA ILE A 2 39.72 60.72 -27.13
C ILE A 2 38.59 59.66 -27.12
N SER A 3 37.46 60.06 -26.52
CA SER A 3 36.23 59.33 -26.17
C SER A 3 35.32 59.02 -27.37
N ALA A 4 34.15 58.34 -27.28
CA ALA A 4 33.29 57.90 -26.15
C ALA A 4 32.63 56.53 -26.51
N SER A 5 31.69 55.89 -25.78
CA SER A 5 30.83 56.29 -24.65
C SER A 5 30.29 55.06 -23.88
N LYS A 6 30.03 55.22 -22.57
CA LYS A 6 28.92 54.68 -21.73
C LYS A 6 28.16 53.38 -22.16
N THR A 7 27.92 52.37 -21.30
CA THR A 7 28.25 52.14 -19.88
C THR A 7 28.31 50.64 -19.53
N LEU A 8 29.17 50.35 -18.54
CA LEU A 8 29.41 49.15 -17.73
C LEU A 8 28.13 48.49 -17.12
N LYS A 9 28.13 47.24 -16.59
CA LYS A 9 29.09 46.11 -16.66
C LYS A 9 28.42 44.77 -16.32
N LYS A 10 29.05 43.69 -16.79
CA LYS A 10 28.91 42.30 -16.31
C LYS A 10 29.21 42.12 -14.81
N ASN A 11 28.63 41.05 -14.29
CA ASN A 11 28.93 40.24 -13.10
C ASN A 11 30.37 40.33 -12.54
N LEU A 12 30.46 40.32 -11.20
CA LEU A 12 31.39 39.47 -10.46
C LEU A 12 30.71 39.02 -9.14
N SER A 13 31.31 38.10 -8.39
CA SER A 13 30.65 37.32 -7.32
C SER A 13 31.43 37.34 -5.99
N ILE A 14 30.83 36.73 -4.95
CA ILE A 14 31.39 36.33 -3.64
C ILE A 14 31.61 37.47 -2.62
N ALA A 15 30.84 37.47 -1.51
CA ALA A 15 31.31 37.18 -0.13
C ALA A 15 30.28 37.53 0.98
N VAL A 16 30.03 36.59 1.92
CA VAL A 16 29.32 36.75 3.24
C VAL A 16 27.82 37.13 3.14
N ALA A 17 26.85 36.63 3.93
CA ALA A 17 26.84 36.09 5.29
C ALA A 17 26.01 34.78 5.49
N THR A 18 25.84 34.36 6.75
CA THR A 18 25.49 33.00 7.21
C THR A 18 24.01 32.80 7.62
N VAL A 19 23.45 31.66 7.17
CA VAL A 19 22.60 30.67 7.90
C VAL A 19 21.45 31.12 8.83
N PHE A 20 20.22 30.81 8.38
CA PHE A 20 19.02 30.31 9.09
C PHE A 20 18.60 30.77 10.51
N LEU A 21 17.32 31.17 10.61
CA LEU A 21 16.29 30.34 11.26
C LEU A 21 14.87 30.67 10.72
N ALA A 22 13.94 29.71 10.85
CA ALA A 22 12.49 29.77 10.55
C ALA A 22 12.06 30.11 9.09
N VAL A 23 11.33 29.17 8.46
CA VAL A 23 10.64 29.39 7.18
C VAL A 23 9.27 30.03 7.45
N ALA A 24 8.95 31.13 6.77
CA ALA A 24 7.63 31.76 6.81
C ALA A 24 6.68 31.13 5.78
N ALA A 25 5.42 30.93 6.17
CA ALA A 25 4.35 30.50 5.27
C ALA A 25 3.90 31.64 4.34
N PHE A 26 3.24 31.24 3.25
CA PHE A 26 2.59 32.04 2.21
C PHE A 26 2.26 33.50 2.53
N ALA A 27 2.82 34.41 1.73
CA ALA A 27 2.24 35.73 1.49
C ALA A 27 1.45 35.71 0.17
N CYS A 28 0.15 36.00 0.24
CA CYS A 28 -0.62 36.45 -0.93
C CYS A 28 -1.66 37.49 -0.52
N TRP A 29 -1.18 38.65 -0.09
CA TRP A 29 -2.01 39.83 0.20
C TRP A 29 -1.26 41.12 -0.18
N ALA A 30 -2.02 42.21 -0.29
CA ALA A 30 -1.60 43.57 -0.68
C ALA A 30 -1.11 43.77 -2.14
N ILE A 31 -1.98 44.39 -2.94
CA ILE A 31 -1.56 45.42 -3.92
C ILE A 31 -1.68 46.78 -3.21
N GLU A 32 -0.74 47.70 -3.44
CA GLU A 32 -0.51 48.88 -2.60
C GLU A 32 -1.43 50.11 -2.87
N PRO A 33 -1.54 51.05 -1.90
CA PRO A 33 -2.44 52.20 -1.95
C PRO A 33 -1.81 53.50 -2.48
N SER A 34 -2.63 54.53 -2.76
CA SER A 34 -2.16 55.92 -2.89
C SER A 34 -2.96 56.90 -2.01
N LYS A 35 -2.20 57.70 -1.25
CA LYS A 35 -2.62 58.58 -0.15
C LYS A 35 -3.43 59.80 -0.63
N ALA A 36 -4.31 60.32 0.24
CA ALA A 36 -4.23 61.73 0.65
C ALA A 36 -5.02 62.04 1.95
N TYR A 37 -4.38 62.84 2.81
CA TYR A 37 -4.92 63.62 3.94
C TYR A 37 -5.55 62.91 5.16
N ALA A 38 -5.30 63.54 6.31
CA ALA A 38 -5.94 63.27 7.60
C ALA A 38 -6.36 64.60 8.21
N ASP A 39 -7.46 64.62 8.95
CA ASP A 39 -7.70 65.58 10.02
C ASP A 39 -8.64 64.94 11.08
N THR A 40 -9.07 65.73 12.05
CA THR A 40 -9.30 65.31 13.44
C THR A 40 -10.76 65.07 13.86
N THR A 41 -10.89 64.21 14.87
CA THR A 41 -11.89 64.19 15.95
C THR A 41 -13.38 63.88 15.70
N ASP A 42 -13.83 62.98 16.59
CA ASP A 42 -15.15 62.86 17.23
C ASP A 42 -16.30 62.11 16.53
N SER A 43 -17.13 61.53 17.40
CA SER A 43 -18.46 60.93 17.25
C SER A 43 -18.95 60.56 15.84
N HIS A 44 -19.23 59.27 15.62
CA HIS A 44 -20.55 58.82 15.16
C HIS A 44 -20.80 57.36 15.53
N LEU A 45 -21.98 57.05 16.09
CA LEU A 45 -22.52 55.69 16.05
C LEU A 45 -22.90 55.39 14.59
N THR A 46 -22.38 54.31 14.02
CA THR A 46 -23.04 53.68 12.87
C THR A 46 -24.26 52.90 13.35
N VAL A 47 -25.39 53.17 12.72
CA VAL A 47 -26.73 52.71 13.15
C VAL A 47 -26.86 51.19 12.99
N ALA A 48 -27.39 50.52 14.02
CA ALA A 48 -27.84 49.15 13.90
C ALA A 48 -29.07 49.08 12.96
N SER A 49 -29.02 48.19 11.96
CA SER A 49 -30.02 48.06 10.90
C SER A 49 -31.46 48.02 11.46
N GLU A 50 -32.35 48.87 10.95
CA GLU A 50 -33.75 48.91 11.41
C GLU A 50 -34.54 47.68 10.93
N VAL A 51 -34.65 46.67 11.81
CA VAL A 51 -35.45 45.47 11.54
C VAL A 51 -36.93 45.76 11.82
N HIS A 52 -37.67 46.09 10.76
CA HIS A 52 -39.13 46.20 10.80
C HIS A 52 -39.78 44.83 10.59
N VAL A 53 -40.47 44.35 11.62
CA VAL A 53 -41.22 43.09 11.59
C VAL A 53 -42.56 43.32 10.89
N LEU A 54 -42.73 42.75 9.70
CA LEU A 54 -43.98 42.83 8.93
C LEU A 54 -44.84 41.58 9.18
N VAL A 55 -46.08 41.81 9.61
CA VAL A 55 -47.14 40.79 9.74
C VAL A 55 -48.10 40.95 8.57
N ASP A 56 -48.48 39.86 7.91
CA ASP A 56 -49.50 39.87 6.85
C ASP A 56 -50.94 39.79 7.42
N SER A 57 -51.93 39.82 6.52
CA SER A 57 -53.35 39.75 6.88
C SER A 57 -53.83 38.36 7.36
N GLU A 58 -52.95 37.35 7.34
CA GLU A 58 -53.23 35.96 7.71
C GLU A 58 -52.47 35.56 9.00
N GLY A 59 -51.55 36.42 9.47
CA GLY A 59 -50.80 36.27 10.72
C GLY A 59 -49.37 35.77 10.53
N ASN A 60 -48.90 35.58 9.30
CA ASN A 60 -47.52 35.18 9.03
C ASN A 60 -46.58 36.37 9.13
N VAL A 61 -45.31 36.12 9.45
CA VAL A 61 -44.33 37.17 9.74
C VAL A 61 -43.00 36.91 9.05
N THR A 62 -42.48 37.95 8.38
CA THR A 62 -41.23 37.90 7.62
C THR A 62 -40.23 38.91 8.18
N ILE A 63 -38.99 38.48 8.41
CA ILE A 63 -37.89 39.31 8.90
C ILE A 63 -36.79 39.38 7.83
N PRO A 64 -36.58 40.53 7.15
CA PRO A 64 -35.52 40.68 6.17
C PRO A 64 -34.18 41.04 6.82
N ASN A 65 -33.16 40.20 6.58
CA ASN A 65 -31.72 40.46 6.78
C ASN A 65 -31.29 41.07 8.14
N ALA A 66 -31.03 40.21 9.13
CA ALA A 66 -30.18 40.55 10.27
C ALA A 66 -28.69 40.63 9.83
N THR A 67 -27.85 41.34 10.60
CA THR A 67 -26.42 41.50 10.30
C THR A 67 -25.57 41.18 11.53
N VAL A 68 -24.48 40.44 11.37
CA VAL A 68 -23.61 39.98 12.47
C VAL A 68 -22.85 41.15 13.12
N THR A 69 -22.73 41.16 14.45
CA THR A 69 -21.92 42.12 15.21
C THR A 69 -20.45 41.69 15.31
N ASN A 70 -19.55 42.66 15.42
CA ASN A 70 -18.08 42.46 15.46
C ASN A 70 -17.56 41.69 16.70
N ASP A 71 -18.45 41.22 17.59
CA ASP A 71 -18.14 40.35 18.73
C ASP A 71 -18.38 38.86 18.45
N GLY A 72 -18.93 38.51 17.29
CA GLY A 72 -19.21 37.13 16.89
C GLY A 72 -20.50 36.54 17.46
N THR A 73 -21.41 37.35 18.02
CA THR A 73 -22.69 36.87 18.53
C THR A 73 -23.88 37.29 17.64
N CYS A 74 -24.69 36.33 17.21
CA CYS A 74 -25.89 36.59 16.40
C CYS A 74 -27.09 36.92 17.32
N ALA A 75 -27.36 38.21 17.56
CA ALA A 75 -28.50 38.68 18.33
C ALA A 75 -29.18 39.89 17.68
N ALA A 76 -30.52 39.94 17.77
CA ALA A 76 -31.34 41.02 17.21
C ALA A 76 -32.13 41.75 18.32
N TYR A 77 -32.54 42.99 18.03
CA TYR A 77 -33.40 43.80 18.90
C TYR A 77 -34.69 44.18 18.15
N ILE A 78 -35.86 43.93 18.75
CA ILE A 78 -37.15 44.24 18.12
C ILE A 78 -37.44 45.73 18.26
N MET A 79 -37.19 46.51 17.20
CA MET A 79 -37.33 47.99 17.23
C MET A 79 -38.78 48.48 17.05
N GLY A 80 -39.69 47.64 16.54
CA GLY A 80 -41.12 47.96 16.42
C GLY A 80 -41.96 46.76 15.99
N CYS A 81 -43.25 46.79 16.32
CA CYS A 81 -44.28 45.87 15.81
C CYS A 81 -45.43 46.72 15.25
N SER A 82 -45.90 46.46 14.02
CA SER A 82 -47.20 46.97 13.55
C SER A 82 -48.35 46.16 14.18
N SER A 83 -49.54 46.75 14.28
CA SER A 83 -50.76 45.99 14.61
C SER A 83 -51.42 45.46 13.33
N PRO A 84 -52.09 44.28 13.35
CA PRO A 84 -52.70 43.68 12.16
C PRO A 84 -53.81 44.54 11.50
N ASP A 85 -54.34 45.51 12.24
CA ASP A 85 -55.44 46.40 11.86
C ASP A 85 -55.01 47.85 11.55
N GLY A 86 -53.74 48.19 11.76
CA GLY A 86 -53.22 49.55 11.65
C GLY A 86 -53.70 50.56 12.71
N LEU A 87 -54.45 50.16 13.74
CA LEU A 87 -55.10 51.07 14.70
C LEU A 87 -54.19 51.62 15.83
N GLY A 88 -52.87 51.47 15.73
CA GLY A 88 -51.91 52.18 16.60
C GLY A 88 -51.70 51.56 18.00
N TRP A 89 -51.80 50.24 18.11
CA TRP A 89 -51.55 49.51 19.35
C TRP A 89 -50.05 49.54 19.74
N THR A 90 -49.75 49.49 21.04
CA THR A 90 -48.38 49.26 21.54
C THR A 90 -48.11 47.79 21.80
N CYS A 91 -46.90 47.34 21.46
CA CYS A 91 -46.44 45.95 21.50
C CYS A 91 -45.39 45.77 22.60
N ASP A 92 -45.59 44.85 23.54
CA ASP A 92 -44.69 44.68 24.69
C ASP A 92 -43.35 43.99 24.37
N ALA A 93 -43.14 43.54 23.13
CA ALA A 93 -41.89 42.97 22.65
C ALA A 93 -40.87 44.01 22.18
N VAL A 94 -41.30 45.26 21.94
CA VAL A 94 -40.41 46.34 21.48
C VAL A 94 -39.33 46.64 22.51
N GLY A 95 -38.08 46.71 22.04
CA GLY A 95 -36.87 46.89 22.84
C GLY A 95 -36.26 45.61 23.41
N LYS A 96 -36.89 44.44 23.26
CA LYS A 96 -36.33 43.16 23.73
C LYS A 96 -35.27 42.62 22.76
N ARG A 97 -34.20 42.05 23.32
CA ARG A 97 -33.14 41.30 22.62
C ARG A 97 -33.58 39.83 22.46
N ILE A 98 -33.23 39.22 21.33
CA ILE A 98 -33.44 37.79 21.07
C ILE A 98 -32.18 37.16 20.46
N GLU A 99 -31.89 35.91 20.83
CA GLU A 99 -30.73 35.13 20.37
C GLU A 99 -31.17 33.91 19.55
N VAL A 100 -30.22 33.28 18.83
CA VAL A 100 -30.48 32.06 18.04
C VAL A 100 -31.08 30.95 18.90
N GLY A 101 -32.16 30.35 18.42
CA GLY A 101 -32.90 29.27 19.11
C GLY A 101 -33.82 29.72 20.25
N GLN A 102 -33.87 31.01 20.59
CA GLN A 102 -34.85 31.52 21.57
C GLN A 102 -36.20 31.77 20.91
N SER A 103 -37.27 31.59 21.71
CA SER A 103 -38.63 31.99 21.36
C SER A 103 -39.15 33.09 22.26
N ILE A 104 -39.90 34.02 21.66
CA ILE A 104 -40.50 35.16 22.36
C ILE A 104 -42.00 35.24 22.04
N THR A 105 -42.79 35.60 23.05
CA THR A 105 -44.22 35.91 22.92
C THR A 105 -44.43 37.42 23.10
N ALA A 106 -45.29 38.00 22.27
CA ALA A 106 -45.63 39.42 22.30
C ALA A 106 -47.11 39.64 22.67
N THR A 107 -47.39 40.71 23.43
CA THR A 107 -48.76 41.16 23.75
C THR A 107 -48.99 42.58 23.24
N TRP A 108 -50.17 42.85 22.66
CA TRP A 108 -50.58 44.17 22.19
C TRP A 108 -51.58 44.85 23.15
N ARG A 109 -51.49 46.18 23.29
CA ARG A 109 -52.37 46.99 24.15
C ARG A 109 -52.67 48.37 23.54
N SER A 110 -53.91 48.85 23.68
CA SER A 110 -54.27 50.23 23.36
C SER A 110 -53.68 51.22 24.38
N THR A 111 -53.36 52.43 23.93
CA THR A 111 -52.83 53.54 24.76
C THR A 111 -53.81 54.68 25.01
N GLY A 112 -55.07 54.54 24.56
CA GLY A 112 -56.11 55.54 24.76
C GLY A 112 -57.53 54.95 24.83
N PRO A 113 -58.52 55.75 25.27
CA PRO A 113 -59.93 55.35 25.24
C PRO A 113 -60.37 55.15 23.78
N VAL A 114 -60.75 53.92 23.45
CA VAL A 114 -61.35 53.58 22.15
C VAL A 114 -62.72 54.25 22.04
N SER A 115 -63.12 54.66 20.83
CA SER A 115 -64.44 55.29 20.63
C SER A 115 -65.58 54.29 20.88
N ASP A 116 -66.74 54.79 21.30
CA ASP A 116 -67.96 53.99 21.55
C ASP A 116 -68.33 53.11 20.35
N GLU A 117 -68.04 53.58 19.13
CA GLU A 117 -68.29 52.92 17.86
C GLU A 117 -67.38 51.70 17.60
N ILE A 118 -66.18 51.67 18.20
CA ILE A 118 -65.25 50.53 18.17
C ILE A 118 -65.50 49.60 19.38
N ALA A 119 -65.79 50.16 20.55
CA ALA A 119 -66.16 49.39 21.74
C ALA A 119 -67.40 48.50 21.47
N ALA A 120 -68.37 49.01 20.72
CA ALA A 120 -69.55 48.25 20.28
C ALA A 120 -69.27 47.08 19.31
N GLN A 121 -68.09 47.02 18.68
CA GLN A 121 -67.70 45.92 17.78
C GLN A 121 -66.89 44.82 18.48
N LEU A 122 -66.15 45.14 19.55
CA LEU A 122 -65.22 44.22 20.20
C LEU A 122 -65.83 43.45 21.39
N GLY A 123 -66.89 43.98 22.01
CA GLY A 123 -67.50 43.39 23.19
C GLY A 123 -66.81 43.78 24.51
N GLU A 124 -67.43 43.43 25.64
CA GLU A 124 -67.00 43.87 26.97
C GLU A 124 -65.81 43.04 27.52
N GLU A 125 -64.59 43.33 27.07
CA GLU A 125 -63.30 43.21 27.81
C GLU A 125 -62.15 43.75 26.92
N PRO A 126 -61.38 44.79 27.31
CA PRO A 126 -60.47 45.51 26.40
C PRO A 126 -59.08 44.87 26.25
N TYR A 127 -59.00 43.55 26.00
CA TYR A 127 -57.74 42.81 25.85
C TYR A 127 -57.75 41.76 24.73
N TYR A 128 -57.14 42.10 23.57
CA TYR A 128 -56.86 41.12 22.52
C TYR A 128 -55.49 40.45 22.73
N ALA A 129 -55.46 39.37 23.52
CA ALA A 129 -54.25 38.61 23.82
C ALA A 129 -54.01 37.49 22.79
N GLY A 130 -53.56 37.86 21.59
CA GLY A 130 -53.07 36.91 20.59
C GLY A 130 -51.59 36.60 20.81
N ASN A 131 -51.25 35.37 21.19
CA ASN A 131 -49.85 34.93 21.32
C ASN A 131 -49.28 34.54 19.96
N LEU A 132 -48.41 35.36 19.37
CA LEU A 132 -47.46 34.91 18.35
C LEU A 132 -46.16 34.45 19.03
N THR A 133 -45.64 33.31 18.61
CA THR A 133 -44.37 32.74 19.06
C THR A 133 -43.40 32.71 17.90
N TYR A 134 -42.31 33.45 18.02
CA TYR A 134 -41.23 33.50 17.02
C TYR A 134 -40.12 32.52 17.39
N THR A 135 -39.31 32.10 16.41
CA THR A 135 -38.03 31.41 16.63
C THR A 135 -37.01 31.94 15.64
N TYR A 136 -35.82 32.33 16.11
CA TYR A 136 -34.75 32.81 15.25
C TYR A 136 -33.75 31.68 14.97
N THR A 137 -33.76 31.14 13.74
CA THR A 137 -32.77 30.18 13.25
C THR A 137 -31.72 30.87 12.41
N ASP A 138 -30.46 30.52 12.64
CA ASP A 138 -29.33 30.94 11.82
C ASP A 138 -29.31 30.10 10.53
N GLY A 139 -29.49 30.74 9.38
CA GLY A 139 -29.87 30.08 8.12
C GLY A 139 -28.72 29.47 7.32
N ASP A 140 -27.46 29.70 7.71
CA ASP A 140 -26.30 29.22 6.97
C ASP A 140 -25.86 27.80 7.38
N LEU A 141 -25.46 27.01 6.38
CA LEU A 141 -24.81 25.71 6.54
C LEU A 141 -23.44 25.89 7.21
N LYS A 142 -23.24 25.18 8.32
CA LYS A 142 -22.01 25.17 9.12
C LYS A 142 -21.28 23.84 9.00
N GLY A 143 -20.08 23.79 9.56
CA GLY A 143 -19.19 22.63 9.51
C GLY A 143 -17.93 22.90 8.69
N THR A 144 -17.07 21.91 8.62
CA THR A 144 -15.81 21.93 7.86
C THR A 144 -15.74 20.74 6.92
N VAL A 145 -15.22 20.96 5.72
CA VAL A 145 -14.94 19.89 4.75
C VAL A 145 -13.45 19.56 4.82
N SER A 146 -13.14 18.33 5.22
CA SER A 146 -11.77 17.80 5.23
C SER A 146 -11.58 16.88 4.03
N LEU A 147 -10.47 17.02 3.32
CA LEU A 147 -10.08 16.10 2.24
C LEU A 147 -8.99 15.16 2.76
N ASP A 148 -9.07 13.88 2.42
CA ASP A 148 -8.07 12.86 2.76
C ASP A 148 -6.72 13.09 2.06
N ASN A 149 -6.76 13.57 0.81
CA ASN A 149 -5.61 13.89 -0.01
C ASN A 149 -5.64 15.38 -0.42
N THR A 150 -4.76 16.17 0.18
CA THR A 150 -4.65 17.62 -0.05
C THR A 150 -3.58 18.00 -1.07
N ASP A 151 -2.82 17.06 -1.62
CA ASP A 151 -1.73 17.31 -2.59
C ASP A 151 -1.70 16.27 -3.73
N PRO A 152 -2.85 16.06 -4.41
CA PRO A 152 -3.13 14.86 -5.22
C PRO A 152 -2.36 14.79 -6.54
N THR A 153 -2.25 13.58 -7.07
CA THR A 153 -1.78 13.28 -8.42
C THR A 153 -2.92 12.79 -9.33
N VAL A 154 -2.72 12.85 -10.65
CA VAL A 154 -3.67 12.28 -11.61
C VAL A 154 -3.78 10.77 -11.42
N GLY A 155 -4.99 10.30 -11.10
CA GLY A 155 -5.30 8.91 -10.71
C GLY A 155 -5.73 8.77 -9.25
N ASP A 156 -5.37 9.72 -8.38
CA ASP A 156 -5.75 9.67 -6.96
C ASP A 156 -7.27 9.86 -6.81
N THR A 157 -7.89 9.07 -5.92
CA THR A 157 -9.27 9.33 -5.48
C THR A 157 -9.23 10.12 -4.17
N ILE A 158 -9.96 11.23 -4.14
CA ILE A 158 -10.02 12.18 -3.03
C ILE A 158 -11.41 12.08 -2.40
N THR A 159 -11.46 11.92 -1.07
CA THR A 159 -12.69 11.80 -0.27
C THR A 159 -12.90 13.06 0.56
N ALA A 160 -14.05 13.72 0.35
CA ALA A 160 -14.52 14.81 1.18
C ALA A 160 -15.32 14.28 2.37
N THR A 161 -14.81 14.50 3.58
CA THR A 161 -15.50 14.23 4.85
C THR A 161 -15.99 15.54 5.45
N VAL A 162 -17.28 15.62 5.78
CA VAL A 162 -17.86 16.78 6.47
C VAL A 162 -17.87 16.54 7.98
N THR A 163 -17.49 17.54 8.76
CA THR A 163 -17.52 17.48 10.23
C THR A 163 -18.17 18.72 10.84
N GLY A 164 -19.05 18.51 11.84
CA GLY A 164 -19.71 19.61 12.55
C GLY A 164 -20.84 20.31 11.77
N ALA A 165 -21.50 19.60 10.86
CA ALA A 165 -22.67 20.12 10.14
C ALA A 165 -23.86 20.39 11.09
N ASN A 166 -24.63 21.44 10.79
CA ASN A 166 -25.91 21.76 11.45
C ASN A 166 -27.12 21.10 10.77
N VAL A 167 -26.90 20.30 9.72
CA VAL A 167 -27.90 19.44 9.06
C VAL A 167 -27.40 17.98 9.08
N PRO A 168 -28.29 16.97 9.00
CA PRO A 168 -27.85 15.58 8.89
C PRO A 168 -27.25 15.26 7.52
N ASP A 169 -26.42 14.21 7.44
CA ASP A 169 -25.64 13.90 6.24
C ASP A 169 -26.51 13.56 5.01
N ASP A 170 -27.75 13.09 5.19
CA ASP A 170 -28.69 12.82 4.09
C ASP A 170 -29.24 14.10 3.42
N LYS A 171 -29.01 15.27 4.04
CA LYS A 171 -29.30 16.59 3.45
C LYS A 171 -28.13 17.19 2.70
N LEU A 172 -26.92 16.64 2.84
CA LEU A 172 -25.72 17.16 2.20
C LEU A 172 -25.63 16.72 0.74
N THR A 173 -25.33 17.66 -0.14
CA THR A 173 -25.09 17.45 -1.56
C THR A 173 -23.72 17.96 -1.95
N TYR A 174 -23.00 17.18 -2.75
CA TYR A 174 -21.61 17.45 -3.11
C TYR A 174 -21.55 17.92 -4.57
N GLN A 175 -20.60 18.80 -4.89
CA GLN A 175 -20.23 19.16 -6.25
C GLN A 175 -18.74 19.52 -6.29
N TRP A 176 -17.97 18.78 -7.08
CA TRP A 176 -16.56 19.10 -7.31
C TRP A 176 -16.41 20.15 -8.40
N VAL A 177 -15.49 21.09 -8.19
CA VAL A 177 -15.18 22.17 -9.14
C VAL A 177 -13.66 22.29 -9.29
N LYS A 178 -13.20 22.58 -10.51
CA LYS A 178 -11.80 22.92 -10.80
C LYS A 178 -11.60 24.41 -10.54
N VAL A 179 -10.55 24.78 -9.81
CA VAL A 179 -10.17 26.17 -9.54
C VAL A 179 -8.77 26.45 -10.05
N LYS A 180 -8.59 27.60 -10.73
CA LYS A 180 -7.29 28.06 -11.22
C LYS A 180 -7.30 29.56 -11.47
N ASP A 181 -6.26 30.24 -11.00
CA ASP A 181 -6.09 31.70 -11.13
C ASP A 181 -7.32 32.51 -10.64
N GLY A 182 -8.06 31.97 -9.65
CA GLY A 182 -9.31 32.54 -9.13
C GLY A 182 -10.56 32.30 -9.99
N SER A 183 -10.44 31.61 -11.13
CA SER A 183 -11.56 31.14 -11.94
C SER A 183 -11.99 29.74 -11.51
N GLU A 184 -13.30 29.52 -11.44
CA GLU A 184 -13.92 28.25 -11.08
C GLU A 184 -14.63 27.62 -12.30
N THR A 185 -14.71 26.30 -12.36
CA THR A 185 -15.52 25.58 -13.36
C THR A 185 -16.02 24.25 -12.77
N SER A 186 -17.33 23.99 -12.84
CA SER A 186 -17.93 22.74 -12.35
C SER A 186 -17.42 21.52 -13.10
N ILE A 187 -17.31 20.40 -12.41
CA ILE A 187 -17.02 19.10 -13.01
C ILE A 187 -18.36 18.36 -13.20
N ASP A 188 -18.80 18.23 -14.45
CA ASP A 188 -20.09 17.62 -14.78
C ASP A 188 -20.19 16.18 -14.23
N GLY A 189 -21.25 15.92 -13.46
CA GLY A 189 -21.51 14.60 -12.86
C GLY A 189 -20.68 14.26 -11.62
N ALA A 190 -19.71 15.08 -11.22
CA ALA A 190 -18.93 14.88 -9.99
C ALA A 190 -19.69 15.37 -8.74
N THR A 191 -20.79 14.67 -8.42
CA THR A 191 -21.70 15.02 -7.31
C THR A 191 -21.62 14.08 -6.11
N GLY A 192 -20.56 13.26 -6.04
CA GLY A 192 -20.29 12.36 -4.91
C GLY A 192 -19.37 13.01 -3.86
N SER A 193 -19.34 12.42 -2.67
CA SER A 193 -18.33 12.76 -1.64
C SER A 193 -16.91 12.38 -2.06
N THR A 194 -16.75 11.47 -3.02
CA THR A 194 -15.46 11.13 -3.65
C THR A 194 -15.33 11.70 -5.06
N TYR A 195 -14.09 11.97 -5.48
CA TYR A 195 -13.75 12.27 -6.87
C TYR A 195 -12.35 11.73 -7.22
N THR A 196 -12.24 11.05 -8.37
CA THR A 196 -10.95 10.57 -8.91
C THR A 196 -10.37 11.61 -9.86
N ALA A 197 -9.18 12.13 -9.53
CA ALA A 197 -8.52 13.17 -10.30
C ALA A 197 -8.08 12.66 -11.68
N THR A 198 -8.47 13.37 -12.74
CA THR A 198 -8.26 13.02 -14.14
C THR A 198 -7.14 13.85 -14.78
N ASP A 199 -6.72 13.46 -15.98
CA ASP A 199 -5.73 14.21 -16.77
C ASP A 199 -6.17 15.65 -17.09
N ASP A 200 -7.48 15.92 -17.10
CA ASP A 200 -8.09 17.24 -17.30
C ASP A 200 -8.13 18.09 -16.01
N ASP A 201 -7.77 17.52 -14.85
CA ASP A 201 -7.61 18.25 -13.57
C ASP A 201 -6.17 18.70 -13.34
N ALA A 202 -5.22 18.20 -14.14
CA ALA A 202 -3.81 18.48 -14.02
C ALA A 202 -3.49 19.99 -13.97
N GLY A 203 -2.99 20.45 -12.82
CA GLY A 203 -2.66 21.85 -12.56
C GLY A 203 -3.87 22.75 -12.27
N TYR A 204 -5.00 22.19 -11.87
CA TYR A 204 -6.10 22.88 -11.19
C TYR A 204 -6.15 22.44 -9.73
N GLU A 205 -6.56 23.32 -8.83
CA GLU A 205 -6.98 22.96 -7.47
C GLU A 205 -8.37 22.33 -7.55
N LEU A 206 -8.59 21.21 -6.85
CA LEU A 206 -9.89 20.56 -6.77
C LEU A 206 -10.60 21.00 -5.50
N VAL A 207 -11.77 21.61 -5.66
CA VAL A 207 -12.58 22.08 -4.54
C VAL A 207 -13.86 21.26 -4.50
N CYS A 208 -14.05 20.52 -3.41
CA CYS A 208 -15.34 19.92 -3.09
C CYS A 208 -16.20 20.98 -2.41
N LYS A 209 -17.32 21.35 -3.06
CA LYS A 209 -18.38 22.17 -2.45
C LYS A 209 -19.45 21.25 -1.89
N VAL A 210 -19.88 21.53 -0.67
CA VAL A 210 -20.99 20.81 -0.02
C VAL A 210 -22.09 21.81 0.34
N SER A 211 -23.29 21.56 -0.16
CA SER A 211 -24.48 22.40 0.01
C SER A 211 -25.60 21.59 0.64
N SER A 212 -26.51 22.28 1.33
CA SER A 212 -27.67 21.67 1.99
C SER A 212 -28.89 21.63 1.08
N THR A 213 -29.70 20.57 1.23
CA THR A 213 -31.05 20.42 0.65
C THR A 213 -32.17 20.59 1.69
N ASP A 214 -31.84 21.14 2.85
CA ASP A 214 -32.81 21.55 3.86
C ASP A 214 -33.40 22.94 3.54
N ASP A 215 -34.71 23.10 3.70
CA ASP A 215 -35.40 24.37 3.38
C ASP A 215 -35.01 25.52 4.33
N ILE A 216 -34.53 25.20 5.55
CA ILE A 216 -34.24 26.15 6.64
C ILE A 216 -32.75 26.48 6.70
N CYS A 217 -31.88 25.50 6.48
CA CYS A 217 -30.42 25.68 6.46
C CYS A 217 -29.87 25.60 5.03
N GLN A 218 -29.44 26.72 4.46
CA GLN A 218 -28.97 26.88 3.08
C GLN A 218 -27.49 27.31 3.02
N GLY A 219 -26.93 27.49 1.82
CA GLY A 219 -25.53 27.89 1.63
C GLY A 219 -24.57 26.72 1.39
N THR A 220 -23.27 27.00 1.43
CA THR A 220 -22.22 26.08 0.94
C THR A 220 -20.95 26.19 1.78
N ILE A 221 -20.44 25.06 2.25
CA ILE A 221 -19.08 24.91 2.81
C ILE A 221 -18.18 24.24 1.77
N CYS A 222 -16.86 24.39 1.88
CA CYS A 222 -15.92 23.83 0.90
C CYS A 222 -14.61 23.34 1.49
N GLY A 223 -14.00 22.35 0.83
CA GLY A 223 -12.65 21.85 1.09
C GLY A 223 -11.86 21.82 -0.22
N ALA A 224 -10.58 22.20 -0.17
CA ALA A 224 -9.74 22.39 -1.35
C ALA A 224 -8.45 21.59 -1.27
N THR A 225 -8.01 21.03 -2.40
CA THR A 225 -6.67 20.48 -2.59
C THR A 225 -5.70 21.55 -3.08
N GLY A 226 -4.40 21.29 -2.98
CA GLY A 226 -3.41 21.89 -3.87
C GLY A 226 -3.62 21.45 -5.33
N ALA A 227 -2.92 22.08 -6.26
CA ALA A 227 -3.12 21.84 -7.68
C ALA A 227 -2.67 20.42 -8.10
N VAL A 228 -3.55 19.65 -8.74
CA VAL A 228 -3.33 18.24 -9.09
C VAL A 228 -2.05 18.06 -9.91
N LYS A 229 -1.13 17.23 -9.41
CA LYS A 229 0.15 16.93 -10.08
C LYS A 229 -0.06 15.95 -11.22
N LYS A 230 0.34 16.35 -12.43
CA LYS A 230 0.32 15.46 -13.60
C LYS A 230 1.39 14.39 -13.47
N ILE A 231 1.01 13.11 -13.53
CA ILE A 231 1.97 12.02 -13.74
C ILE A 231 2.52 12.13 -15.16
N LEU A 232 3.83 12.14 -15.31
CA LEU A 232 4.51 12.32 -16.60
C LEU A 232 5.47 11.17 -16.87
N ALA A 233 5.41 10.63 -18.09
CA ALA A 233 6.48 9.79 -18.62
C ALA A 233 7.70 10.66 -18.98
N PHE A 234 8.88 10.31 -18.45
CA PHE A 234 10.14 10.99 -18.73
C PHE A 234 11.34 10.05 -18.73
N ALA A 235 12.37 10.43 -19.48
CA ALA A 235 13.66 9.73 -19.54
C ALA A 235 14.77 10.62 -18.94
N VAL A 236 15.67 10.02 -18.18
CA VAL A 236 16.83 10.66 -17.57
C VAL A 236 18.09 10.00 -18.13
N TYR A 237 19.00 10.78 -18.70
CA TYR A 237 20.35 10.34 -19.02
C TYR A 237 21.31 10.78 -17.90
N SER A 238 22.13 9.86 -17.41
CA SER A 238 23.20 10.14 -16.45
C SER A 238 24.57 9.83 -17.06
N ALA A 239 25.44 10.83 -17.10
CA ALA A 239 26.84 10.68 -17.51
C ALA A 239 27.74 10.09 -16.40
N ASP A 240 27.24 9.93 -15.17
CA ASP A 240 28.02 9.36 -14.05
C ASP A 240 28.37 7.89 -14.31
N ASP A 241 27.43 7.14 -14.90
CA ASP A 241 27.60 5.74 -15.33
C ASP A 241 27.33 5.50 -16.82
N GLY A 242 26.56 6.37 -17.49
CA GLY A 242 26.10 6.18 -18.87
C GLY A 242 24.70 5.55 -18.97
N SER A 243 23.90 5.59 -17.91
CA SER A 243 22.53 5.03 -17.91
C SER A 243 21.50 5.97 -18.55
N LEU A 244 20.57 5.37 -19.30
CA LEU A 244 19.33 6.00 -19.78
C LEU A 244 18.14 5.35 -19.07
N SER A 245 17.53 6.06 -18.13
CA SER A 245 16.48 5.52 -17.25
C SER A 245 15.12 6.14 -17.55
N PHE A 246 14.07 5.31 -17.63
CA PHE A 246 12.70 5.74 -17.93
C PHE A 246 11.79 5.59 -16.71
N TYR A 247 10.98 6.62 -16.46
CA TYR A 247 10.11 6.77 -15.31
C TYR A 247 8.73 7.33 -15.71
N LYS A 248 7.71 7.09 -14.89
CA LYS A 248 6.35 7.63 -15.04
C LYS A 248 5.82 8.10 -13.68
N ARG A 249 6.14 9.34 -13.31
CA ARG A 249 5.96 9.88 -11.95
C ARG A 249 5.50 11.34 -11.98
N ALA A 250 4.96 11.83 -10.87
CA ALA A 250 4.57 13.24 -10.70
C ALA A 250 5.80 14.19 -10.66
N GLU A 251 6.91 13.75 -10.04
CA GLU A 251 8.11 14.57 -9.90
C GLU A 251 9.15 14.30 -11.00
N VAL A 252 9.27 15.25 -11.94
CA VAL A 252 10.32 15.27 -12.95
C VAL A 252 11.57 15.95 -12.38
N PRO A 253 12.75 15.30 -12.37
CA PRO A 253 13.99 15.92 -11.89
C PRO A 253 14.44 17.09 -12.76
N LYS A 254 15.12 18.07 -12.15
CA LYS A 254 15.72 19.19 -12.87
C LYS A 254 17.06 18.79 -13.46
N GLN A 255 17.35 19.23 -14.69
CA GLN A 255 18.63 18.93 -15.32
C GLN A 255 19.81 19.40 -14.45
N GLY A 256 20.75 18.49 -14.21
CA GLY A 256 21.96 18.71 -13.43
C GLY A 256 21.87 18.42 -11.94
N THR A 257 20.69 18.12 -11.37
CA THR A 257 20.53 17.71 -9.97
C THR A 257 20.82 16.23 -9.76
N MET A 258 20.94 15.80 -8.49
CA MET A 258 20.86 14.38 -8.15
C MET A 258 19.41 13.89 -8.26
N TYR A 259 19.23 12.64 -8.65
CA TYR A 259 17.97 11.91 -8.71
C TYR A 259 18.27 10.42 -8.53
N LEU A 260 17.63 9.76 -7.56
CA LEU A 260 17.83 8.33 -7.24
C LEU A 260 19.32 7.91 -7.17
N GLY A 261 20.15 8.74 -6.51
CA GLY A 261 21.58 8.48 -6.31
C GLY A 261 22.52 8.84 -7.47
N LYS A 262 22.00 9.21 -8.66
CA LYS A 262 22.79 9.60 -9.84
C LYS A 262 22.51 11.03 -10.27
N ARG A 263 23.37 11.65 -11.08
CA ARG A 263 23.15 12.99 -11.63
C ARG A 263 22.32 12.94 -12.91
N ALA A 264 21.21 13.68 -12.93
CA ALA A 264 20.32 13.83 -14.08
C ALA A 264 20.95 14.75 -15.16
N THR A 265 21.95 14.26 -15.89
CA THR A 265 22.73 15.02 -16.88
C THR A 265 21.87 15.61 -18.00
N ALA A 266 20.85 14.87 -18.46
CA ALA A 266 19.76 15.39 -19.29
C ALA A 266 18.44 14.74 -18.88
N VAL A 267 17.34 15.46 -19.07
CA VAL A 267 15.98 15.01 -18.74
C VAL A 267 15.06 15.33 -19.91
N TYR A 268 14.25 14.36 -20.33
CA TYR A 268 13.38 14.41 -21.49
C TYR A 268 11.95 14.05 -21.10
N THR A 269 11.00 14.97 -21.27
CA THR A 269 9.58 14.77 -20.94
C THR A 269 8.74 14.59 -22.20
N GLY A 270 7.49 14.14 -22.04
CA GLY A 270 6.52 14.05 -23.14
C GLY A 270 6.72 12.84 -24.07
N LEU A 271 7.33 11.77 -23.55
CA LEU A 271 7.77 10.61 -24.33
C LEU A 271 6.69 10.00 -25.23
N GLU A 272 5.47 9.91 -24.70
CA GLU A 272 4.32 9.28 -25.33
C GLU A 272 3.83 10.05 -26.57
N ASN A 273 4.23 11.32 -26.72
CA ASN A 273 3.89 12.20 -27.85
C ASN A 273 5.08 12.45 -28.81
N MET A 274 6.19 11.72 -28.68
CA MET A 274 7.37 11.91 -29.52
C MET A 274 7.17 11.40 -30.95
N THR A 275 7.09 12.30 -31.92
CA THR A 275 6.92 12.00 -33.36
C THR A 275 8.22 12.09 -34.18
N SER A 276 9.37 12.19 -33.52
CA SER A 276 10.69 12.37 -34.14
C SER A 276 11.78 11.53 -33.46
N ALA A 277 12.99 11.55 -34.00
CA ALA A 277 14.15 10.87 -33.40
C ALA A 277 14.45 11.42 -31.99
N PRO A 278 14.69 10.57 -30.97
CA PRO A 278 14.85 11.04 -29.61
C PRO A 278 16.02 11.99 -29.35
N GLY A 279 15.81 12.91 -28.41
CA GLY A 279 16.85 13.85 -27.97
C GLY A 279 18.07 13.17 -27.36
N TRP A 280 17.94 11.99 -26.74
CA TRP A 280 19.06 11.22 -26.21
C TRP A 280 19.86 10.52 -27.31
N MET A 281 19.20 9.94 -28.32
CA MET A 281 19.83 9.40 -29.53
C MET A 281 20.69 10.47 -30.22
N LEU A 282 20.15 11.68 -30.41
CA LEU A 282 20.83 12.75 -31.13
C LEU A 282 22.04 13.35 -30.38
N ASN A 283 22.04 13.32 -29.04
CA ASN A 283 23.06 14.01 -28.23
C ASN A 283 24.02 13.07 -27.47
N TYR A 284 23.59 11.86 -27.11
CA TYR A 284 24.29 10.96 -26.16
C TYR A 284 24.37 9.50 -26.63
N SER A 285 24.04 9.19 -27.89
CA SER A 285 24.12 7.84 -28.47
C SER A 285 25.47 7.13 -28.34
N LYS A 286 26.55 7.90 -28.17
CA LYS A 286 27.92 7.39 -27.97
C LYS A 286 28.31 7.23 -26.51
N ASP A 287 27.51 7.75 -25.59
CA ASP A 287 27.82 7.79 -24.15
C ASP A 287 26.92 6.85 -23.33
N ILE A 288 25.72 6.55 -23.85
CA ILE A 288 24.76 5.61 -23.25
C ILE A 288 25.29 4.16 -23.34
N LYS A 289 25.26 3.48 -22.20
CA LYS A 289 25.75 2.09 -21.98
C LYS A 289 24.65 1.14 -21.51
N THR A 290 23.61 1.64 -20.86
CA THR A 290 22.46 0.85 -20.40
C THR A 290 21.16 1.61 -20.63
N ALA A 291 20.08 0.91 -20.93
CA ALA A 291 18.71 1.43 -20.90
C ALA A 291 17.89 0.65 -19.87
N ILE A 292 17.14 1.32 -18.99
CA ILE A 292 16.35 0.68 -17.93
C ILE A 292 14.99 1.38 -17.78
N VAL A 293 13.90 0.61 -17.79
CA VAL A 293 12.53 1.10 -17.61
C VAL A 293 12.05 0.69 -16.21
N TYR A 294 11.94 1.64 -15.29
CA TYR A 294 11.63 1.37 -13.89
C TYR A 294 10.13 1.24 -13.62
N ASP A 295 9.34 2.11 -14.26
CA ASP A 295 7.90 2.25 -14.04
C ASP A 295 7.10 1.75 -15.26
N GLU A 296 5.90 1.23 -15.04
CA GLU A 296 5.06 0.66 -16.09
C GLU A 296 4.22 1.72 -16.84
N GLY A 297 3.52 1.29 -17.89
CA GLY A 297 2.59 2.14 -18.64
C GLY A 297 3.24 3.23 -19.48
N ILE A 298 4.57 3.16 -19.70
CA ILE A 298 5.33 4.02 -20.62
C ILE A 298 5.24 3.40 -22.02
N SER A 299 4.64 4.11 -22.99
CA SER A 299 4.33 3.55 -24.32
C SER A 299 5.02 4.30 -25.47
N PRO A 300 5.80 3.61 -26.35
CA PRO A 300 6.46 4.21 -27.50
C PRO A 300 5.52 4.32 -28.71
N ILE A 301 4.50 5.18 -28.62
CA ILE A 301 3.42 5.25 -29.63
C ILE A 301 3.84 6.04 -30.89
N GLY A 302 4.55 7.17 -30.73
CA GLY A 302 4.75 8.13 -31.83
C GLY A 302 6.00 7.97 -32.70
N THR A 303 7.01 7.21 -32.27
CA THR A 303 8.30 7.08 -32.97
C THR A 303 8.93 5.72 -32.68
N GLY A 304 9.36 5.02 -33.73
CA GLY A 304 10.02 3.72 -33.59
C GLY A 304 11.44 3.81 -33.03
N HIS A 305 12.08 4.97 -33.05
CA HIS A 305 13.54 5.13 -32.85
C HIS A 305 14.03 5.20 -31.39
N TRP A 306 13.38 4.59 -30.39
CA TRP A 306 13.71 4.85 -28.97
C TRP A 306 15.13 4.46 -28.56
N PHE A 307 15.70 3.39 -29.12
CA PHE A 307 17.06 2.92 -28.81
C PHE A 307 17.98 2.92 -30.04
N ALA A 308 17.58 3.60 -31.12
CA ALA A 308 18.36 3.69 -32.36
C ALA A 308 19.72 4.37 -32.15
N GLU A 309 20.73 3.88 -32.87
CA GLU A 309 22.12 4.34 -32.88
C GLU A 309 22.83 4.34 -31.51
N LEU A 310 22.29 3.69 -30.47
CA LEU A 310 22.92 3.55 -29.15
C LEU A 310 24.09 2.54 -29.18
N ARG A 311 25.11 2.83 -30.00
CA ARG A 311 26.20 1.92 -30.39
C ARG A 311 27.04 1.36 -29.24
N ASN A 312 27.05 2.03 -28.09
CA ASN A 312 27.76 1.63 -26.87
C ASN A 312 26.86 1.00 -25.78
N MET A 313 25.55 0.87 -26.03
CA MET A 313 24.62 0.19 -25.13
C MET A 313 24.89 -1.31 -25.10
N LYS A 314 25.12 -1.85 -23.90
CA LYS A 314 25.41 -3.28 -23.64
C LYS A 314 24.22 -4.06 -23.12
N THR A 315 23.34 -3.41 -22.34
CA THR A 315 22.13 -4.01 -21.76
C THR A 315 20.93 -3.09 -21.91
N ALA A 316 19.74 -3.68 -22.05
CA ALA A 316 18.47 -2.97 -22.15
C ALA A 316 17.37 -3.72 -21.37
N GLU A 317 17.00 -3.20 -20.21
CA GLU A 317 15.93 -3.69 -19.33
C GLU A 317 14.63 -2.94 -19.67
N VAL A 318 13.98 -3.37 -20.76
CA VAL A 318 12.87 -2.67 -21.42
C VAL A 318 11.55 -3.45 -21.42
N SER A 319 11.47 -4.50 -20.62
CA SER A 319 10.30 -5.40 -20.51
C SER A 319 9.02 -4.73 -20.00
N LYS A 320 9.14 -3.60 -19.28
CA LYS A 320 8.04 -2.78 -18.73
C LYS A 320 7.40 -1.76 -19.69
N LEU A 321 7.86 -1.67 -20.95
CA LEU A 321 7.22 -0.79 -21.93
C LEU A 321 5.82 -1.31 -22.33
N ASP A 322 4.81 -0.43 -22.30
CA ASP A 322 3.48 -0.75 -22.81
C ASP A 322 3.49 -0.73 -24.35
N MET A 323 3.73 -1.88 -24.95
CA MET A 323 3.68 -2.05 -26.39
C MET A 323 2.26 -2.20 -26.96
N SER A 324 1.21 -2.27 -26.11
CA SER A 324 -0.16 -2.64 -26.54
C SER A 324 -0.78 -1.71 -27.57
N LYS A 325 -0.35 -0.43 -27.58
CA LYS A 325 -0.79 0.62 -28.50
C LYS A 325 0.26 1.01 -29.54
N CYS A 326 1.47 0.45 -29.46
CA CYS A 326 2.53 0.71 -30.43
C CYS A 326 2.15 0.10 -31.79
N GLN A 327 2.33 0.86 -32.88
CA GLN A 327 2.03 0.42 -34.24
C GLN A 327 3.28 0.20 -35.10
N ALA A 328 4.42 0.76 -34.71
CA ALA A 328 5.67 0.69 -35.46
C ALA A 328 6.89 0.72 -34.53
N ILE A 329 7.74 -0.31 -34.63
CA ILE A 329 9.05 -0.37 -33.93
C ILE A 329 10.20 -0.17 -34.93
N SER A 330 9.95 0.63 -35.95
CA SER A 330 10.87 0.83 -37.07
C SER A 330 12.17 1.47 -36.57
N CYS A 331 13.30 0.81 -36.87
CA CYS A 331 14.64 1.14 -36.37
C CYS A 331 14.84 1.08 -34.84
N MET A 332 13.98 0.42 -34.06
CA MET A 332 13.96 0.48 -32.58
C MET A 332 15.30 0.24 -31.89
N PHE A 333 16.03 -0.80 -32.30
CA PHE A 333 17.38 -1.12 -31.84
C PHE A 333 18.41 -1.04 -32.98
N SER A 334 18.09 -0.36 -34.09
CA SER A 334 19.01 -0.23 -35.22
C SER A 334 20.34 0.38 -34.76
N ASP A 335 21.45 -0.20 -35.20
CA ASP A 335 22.80 0.22 -34.82
C ASP A 335 23.11 0.11 -33.31
N CYS A 336 22.43 -0.76 -32.54
CA CYS A 336 22.86 -1.12 -31.18
C CYS A 336 24.08 -2.08 -31.21
N THR A 337 25.19 -1.64 -31.82
CA THR A 337 26.33 -2.50 -32.17
C THR A 337 27.03 -3.22 -31.00
N SER A 338 26.84 -2.75 -29.75
CA SER A 338 27.42 -3.36 -28.53
C SER A 338 26.41 -4.14 -27.68
N LEU A 339 25.14 -4.26 -28.09
CA LEU A 339 24.10 -4.94 -27.31
C LEU A 339 24.30 -6.45 -27.39
N GLU A 340 24.54 -7.10 -26.25
CA GLU A 340 24.97 -8.51 -26.22
C GLU A 340 23.81 -9.51 -26.13
N THR A 341 22.75 -9.14 -25.40
CA THR A 341 21.52 -9.92 -25.23
C THR A 341 20.30 -9.00 -25.12
N LEU A 342 19.12 -9.49 -25.53
CA LEU A 342 17.86 -8.76 -25.41
C LEU A 342 16.68 -9.73 -25.20
N ASP A 343 15.82 -9.45 -24.22
CA ASP A 343 14.58 -10.20 -23.99
C ASP A 343 13.36 -9.28 -24.08
N LEU A 344 12.49 -9.56 -25.06
CA LEU A 344 11.27 -8.81 -25.36
C LEU A 344 10.04 -9.73 -25.29
N SER A 345 10.15 -10.91 -24.66
CA SER A 345 9.06 -11.91 -24.64
C SER A 345 7.79 -11.43 -23.94
N THR A 346 7.89 -10.45 -23.03
CA THR A 346 6.73 -9.83 -22.35
C THR A 346 5.98 -8.81 -23.21
N TRP A 347 6.54 -8.38 -24.36
CA TRP A 347 5.98 -7.29 -25.15
C TRP A 347 4.67 -7.69 -25.84
N ASN A 348 3.59 -6.98 -25.50
CA ASN A 348 2.28 -7.09 -26.14
C ASN A 348 2.31 -6.47 -27.57
N THR A 349 2.81 -7.21 -28.55
CA THR A 349 3.01 -6.75 -29.94
C THR A 349 1.77 -6.84 -30.85
N ARG A 350 0.60 -7.20 -30.28
CA ARG A 350 -0.69 -7.40 -30.99
C ARG A 350 -1.20 -6.21 -31.82
N SER A 351 -0.54 -5.06 -31.78
CA SER A 351 -0.88 -3.84 -32.53
C SER A 351 0.17 -3.43 -33.57
N LEU A 352 1.31 -4.13 -33.66
CA LEU A 352 2.39 -3.78 -34.60
C LEU A 352 1.98 -3.99 -36.06
N THR A 353 2.37 -3.04 -36.90
CA THR A 353 2.12 -3.01 -38.35
C THR A 353 3.41 -2.82 -39.16
N ASP A 354 4.45 -2.22 -38.57
CA ASP A 354 5.78 -2.05 -39.16
C ASP A 354 6.91 -2.45 -38.19
N MET A 355 7.88 -3.20 -38.73
CA MET A 355 9.09 -3.69 -38.07
C MET A 355 10.35 -3.43 -38.92
N ASN A 356 10.29 -2.48 -39.86
CA ASN A 356 11.41 -2.09 -40.71
C ASN A 356 12.68 -1.81 -39.89
N GLN A 357 13.76 -2.56 -40.13
CA GLN A 357 15.05 -2.38 -39.43
C GLN A 357 14.98 -2.47 -37.90
N ALA A 358 13.97 -3.16 -37.33
CA ALA A 358 13.72 -3.18 -35.88
C ALA A 358 14.97 -3.51 -35.04
N PHE A 359 15.86 -4.38 -35.54
CA PHE A 359 17.12 -4.75 -34.90
C PHE A 359 18.37 -4.53 -35.78
N GLN A 360 18.26 -3.95 -36.98
CA GLN A 360 19.36 -3.96 -37.98
C GLN A 360 20.72 -3.53 -37.38
N ASN A 361 21.79 -4.26 -37.71
CA ASN A 361 23.17 -3.95 -37.36
C ASN A 361 23.44 -4.02 -35.84
N CYS A 362 22.73 -4.90 -35.12
CA CYS A 362 23.06 -5.30 -33.75
C CYS A 362 24.23 -6.29 -33.73
N THR A 363 25.42 -5.85 -34.17
CA THR A 363 26.55 -6.74 -34.48
C THR A 363 27.07 -7.63 -33.35
N SER A 364 26.79 -7.29 -32.09
CA SER A 364 27.17 -8.08 -30.90
C SER A 364 26.02 -8.91 -30.29
N LEU A 365 24.81 -8.85 -30.85
CA LEU A 365 23.63 -9.49 -30.27
C LEU A 365 23.69 -11.00 -30.45
N THR A 366 24.01 -11.71 -29.37
CA THR A 366 24.16 -13.18 -29.37
C THR A 366 22.86 -13.93 -29.13
N LYS A 367 21.90 -13.30 -28.44
CA LYS A 367 20.61 -13.87 -28.05
C LYS A 367 19.51 -12.79 -28.09
N LEU A 368 18.44 -13.09 -28.82
CA LEU A 368 17.22 -12.27 -28.91
C LEU A 368 16.00 -13.15 -28.59
N ASN A 369 15.20 -12.79 -27.58
CA ASN A 369 13.95 -13.50 -27.26
C ASN A 369 12.73 -12.68 -27.70
N VAL A 370 12.01 -13.20 -28.71
CA VAL A 370 10.77 -12.65 -29.29
C VAL A 370 9.62 -13.68 -29.31
N SER A 371 9.73 -14.72 -28.46
CA SER A 371 8.82 -15.88 -28.45
C SER A 371 7.34 -15.51 -28.23
N GLY A 372 7.05 -14.57 -27.33
CA GLY A 372 5.70 -14.10 -27.01
C GLY A 372 5.04 -13.16 -28.03
N TRP A 373 5.65 -12.92 -29.20
CA TRP A 373 5.18 -11.90 -30.14
C TRP A 373 4.04 -12.37 -31.05
N ASP A 374 3.00 -11.53 -31.16
CA ASP A 374 1.95 -11.66 -32.17
C ASP A 374 2.22 -10.68 -33.33
N VAL A 375 2.82 -11.20 -34.39
CA VAL A 375 3.12 -10.45 -35.62
C VAL A 375 2.00 -10.51 -36.68
N SER A 376 0.79 -10.98 -36.34
CA SER A 376 -0.32 -11.22 -37.29
C SER A 376 -0.82 -10.00 -38.06
N LYS A 377 -0.49 -8.79 -37.61
CA LYS A 377 -0.83 -7.51 -38.27
C LYS A 377 0.36 -6.82 -38.94
N VAL A 378 1.56 -7.37 -38.81
CA VAL A 378 2.78 -6.77 -39.36
C VAL A 378 2.76 -6.87 -40.87
N THR A 379 2.84 -5.72 -41.55
CA THR A 379 2.78 -5.61 -43.01
C THR A 379 4.17 -5.43 -43.65
N ASN A 380 5.16 -5.01 -42.86
CA ASN A 380 6.52 -4.73 -43.31
C ASN A 380 7.53 -5.21 -42.26
N MET A 381 8.46 -6.06 -42.69
CA MET A 381 9.58 -6.59 -41.90
C MET A 381 10.93 -6.31 -42.58
N THR A 382 10.98 -5.38 -43.54
CA THR A 382 12.19 -5.09 -44.33
C THR A 382 13.43 -4.91 -43.43
N LEU A 383 14.52 -5.64 -43.71
CA LEU A 383 15.80 -5.58 -42.97
C LEU A 383 15.69 -5.85 -41.45
N ALA A 384 14.61 -6.46 -40.94
CA ALA A 384 14.33 -6.52 -39.49
C ALA A 384 15.46 -7.11 -38.61
N PHE A 385 16.23 -8.08 -39.13
CA PHE A 385 17.38 -8.71 -38.45
C PHE A 385 18.68 -8.62 -39.28
N ALA A 386 18.75 -7.67 -40.22
CA ALA A 386 19.87 -7.60 -41.16
C ALA A 386 21.15 -7.16 -40.43
N GLU A 387 22.29 -7.76 -40.79
CA GLU A 387 23.61 -7.44 -40.22
C GLU A 387 23.77 -7.75 -38.71
N ASP A 388 22.87 -8.56 -38.14
CA ASP A 388 22.95 -9.09 -36.77
C ASP A 388 23.96 -10.25 -36.70
N ARG A 389 25.23 -9.93 -36.99
CA ARG A 389 26.29 -10.88 -37.32
C ARG A 389 26.64 -11.89 -36.22
N ALA A 390 26.34 -11.58 -34.95
CA ALA A 390 26.59 -12.48 -33.82
C ALA A 390 25.39 -13.36 -33.43
N LEU A 391 24.20 -13.13 -34.01
CA LEU A 391 22.99 -13.84 -33.60
C LEU A 391 23.03 -15.28 -34.13
N SER A 392 23.20 -16.23 -33.21
CA SER A 392 23.52 -17.62 -33.53
C SER A 392 22.27 -18.50 -33.73
N SER A 393 21.21 -18.23 -32.97
CA SER A 393 19.90 -18.87 -33.11
C SER A 393 18.77 -17.84 -33.05
N LEU A 394 17.65 -18.14 -33.72
CA LEU A 394 16.46 -17.30 -33.71
C LEU A 394 15.18 -18.15 -33.76
N ASP A 395 14.27 -17.92 -32.82
CA ASP A 395 12.98 -18.61 -32.74
C ASP A 395 11.83 -17.73 -33.25
N LEU A 396 11.23 -18.16 -34.36
CA LEU A 396 10.06 -17.57 -35.01
C LEU A 396 8.92 -18.62 -35.11
N SER A 397 8.93 -19.65 -34.25
CA SER A 397 7.96 -20.75 -34.25
C SER A 397 6.51 -20.31 -34.00
N THR A 398 6.31 -19.22 -33.27
CA THR A 398 5.00 -18.63 -32.95
C THR A 398 4.48 -17.67 -34.04
N TRP A 399 5.32 -17.26 -35.00
CA TRP A 399 5.03 -16.13 -35.87
C TRP A 399 4.03 -16.44 -37.00
N ASP A 400 2.88 -15.75 -36.97
CA ASP A 400 1.95 -15.64 -38.09
C ASP A 400 2.28 -14.40 -38.93
N ASN A 401 3.27 -14.46 -39.80
CA ASN A 401 3.64 -13.31 -40.63
C ASN A 401 2.78 -13.18 -41.91
N SER A 402 1.58 -13.77 -41.94
CA SER A 402 0.78 -13.89 -43.17
C SER A 402 0.21 -12.58 -43.72
N ALA A 403 0.25 -11.48 -42.94
CA ALA A 403 -0.06 -10.12 -43.39
C ALA A 403 1.12 -9.37 -44.03
N VAL A 404 2.35 -9.93 -43.99
CA VAL A 404 3.55 -9.24 -44.50
C VAL A 404 3.49 -9.10 -46.02
N THR A 405 3.74 -7.89 -46.50
CA THR A 405 3.82 -7.53 -47.92
C THR A 405 5.25 -7.19 -48.37
N SER A 406 6.12 -6.74 -47.45
CA SER A 406 7.55 -6.54 -47.69
C SER A 406 8.40 -7.23 -46.63
N MET A 407 9.20 -8.20 -47.06
CA MET A 407 10.15 -8.95 -46.25
C MET A 407 11.54 -8.94 -46.90
N LYS A 408 11.95 -7.80 -47.47
CA LYS A 408 13.20 -7.68 -48.21
C LYS A 408 14.41 -7.75 -47.26
N ASN A 409 15.38 -8.61 -47.59
CA ASN A 409 16.71 -8.73 -46.97
C ASN A 409 16.69 -9.02 -45.45
N VAL A 410 15.67 -9.70 -44.92
CA VAL A 410 15.48 -9.86 -43.46
C VAL A 410 16.67 -10.51 -42.75
N PHE A 411 17.20 -11.60 -43.31
CA PHE A 411 18.33 -12.35 -42.72
C PHE A 411 19.66 -12.06 -43.44
N SER A 412 19.78 -10.89 -44.05
CA SER A 412 20.95 -10.48 -44.85
C SER A 412 22.17 -10.25 -43.95
N MET A 413 23.30 -10.91 -44.24
CA MET A 413 24.57 -10.80 -43.48
C MET A 413 24.44 -11.16 -41.98
N MET A 414 23.58 -12.13 -41.65
CA MET A 414 23.56 -12.75 -40.32
C MET A 414 24.64 -13.84 -40.23
N ASP A 415 25.90 -13.40 -40.18
CA ASP A 415 27.10 -14.24 -40.36
C ASP A 415 27.23 -15.41 -39.36
N SER A 416 26.59 -15.38 -38.18
CA SER A 416 26.64 -16.49 -37.20
C SER A 416 25.39 -17.35 -37.14
N LEU A 417 24.32 -17.00 -37.87
CA LEU A 417 23.01 -17.66 -37.73
C LEU A 417 23.09 -19.10 -38.24
N ASN A 418 23.02 -20.05 -37.31
CA ASN A 418 23.20 -21.47 -37.58
C ASN A 418 22.01 -22.35 -37.15
N GLU A 419 21.06 -21.81 -36.39
CA GLU A 419 19.78 -22.44 -36.04
C GLU A 419 18.62 -21.44 -36.25
N VAL A 420 17.53 -21.87 -36.89
CA VAL A 420 16.30 -21.07 -36.97
C VAL A 420 15.06 -21.96 -36.87
N SER A 421 14.13 -21.60 -35.97
CA SER A 421 12.85 -22.27 -35.81
C SER A 421 11.75 -21.47 -36.50
N LEU A 422 11.02 -22.10 -37.43
CA LEU A 422 9.96 -21.47 -38.21
C LEU A 422 8.60 -22.09 -37.89
N GLY A 423 7.56 -21.26 -37.76
CA GLY A 423 6.20 -21.69 -37.48
C GLY A 423 5.45 -22.22 -38.71
N SER A 424 4.42 -23.04 -38.50
CA SER A 424 3.58 -23.57 -39.60
C SER A 424 2.85 -22.51 -40.43
N LYS A 425 2.71 -21.30 -39.90
CA LYS A 425 2.13 -20.13 -40.57
C LYS A 425 3.15 -19.20 -41.23
N PHE A 426 4.44 -19.38 -40.96
CA PHE A 426 5.51 -18.51 -41.45
C PHE A 426 5.62 -18.55 -42.98
N LYS A 427 5.99 -17.43 -43.59
CA LYS A 427 6.09 -17.27 -45.05
C LYS A 427 7.26 -16.36 -45.41
N PHE A 428 8.06 -16.82 -46.37
CA PHE A 428 9.05 -15.99 -47.05
C PHE A 428 8.34 -15.18 -48.14
N VAL A 429 8.32 -13.84 -48.02
CA VAL A 429 7.55 -12.95 -48.93
C VAL A 429 8.45 -12.00 -49.73
N GLY A 430 8.27 -11.97 -51.05
CA GLY A 430 8.98 -11.05 -51.95
C GLY A 430 10.29 -11.60 -52.52
N THR A 431 11.22 -10.72 -52.89
CA THR A 431 12.34 -11.05 -53.79
C THR A 431 13.61 -11.55 -53.13
N SER A 432 13.80 -11.28 -51.83
CA SER A 432 15.01 -11.64 -51.07
C SER A 432 14.76 -11.80 -49.55
N PRO A 433 13.73 -12.54 -49.11
CA PRO A 433 13.44 -12.81 -47.70
C PRO A 433 14.24 -13.98 -47.10
N PHE A 434 15.06 -14.64 -47.93
CA PHE A 434 15.64 -15.97 -47.66
C PHE A 434 16.65 -15.98 -46.51
N LEU A 435 16.93 -17.18 -45.99
CA LEU A 435 18.02 -17.39 -45.03
C LEU A 435 19.41 -17.13 -45.66
N PRO A 436 20.45 -16.86 -44.86
CA PRO A 436 21.81 -16.65 -45.37
C PRO A 436 22.49 -17.94 -45.86
N ASP A 437 23.52 -17.77 -46.70
CA ASP A 437 24.54 -18.80 -47.00
C ASP A 437 25.64 -18.71 -45.93
N GLN A 438 25.97 -19.85 -45.31
CA GLN A 438 26.88 -19.93 -44.16
C GLN A 438 28.25 -20.57 -44.46
N THR A 439 28.55 -20.88 -45.72
CA THR A 439 29.77 -21.60 -46.15
C THR A 439 31.11 -21.00 -45.68
N GLY A 440 31.16 -19.69 -45.41
CA GLY A 440 32.36 -19.00 -44.93
C GLY A 440 32.47 -18.83 -43.41
N HIS A 441 31.42 -19.13 -42.65
CA HIS A 441 31.27 -18.66 -41.27
C HIS A 441 30.92 -19.78 -40.26
N VAL A 442 30.00 -20.68 -40.63
CA VAL A 442 29.60 -21.80 -39.76
C VAL A 442 30.41 -23.04 -40.09
N ALA A 443 31.06 -23.63 -39.07
CA ALA A 443 31.92 -24.79 -39.25
C ALA A 443 31.14 -25.99 -39.80
N GLY A 444 31.53 -26.48 -40.98
CA GLY A 444 30.88 -27.61 -41.65
C GLY A 444 29.62 -27.26 -42.45
N ALA A 445 29.28 -25.98 -42.64
CA ALA A 445 28.19 -25.58 -43.53
C ALA A 445 28.56 -25.81 -45.01
N ASP A 446 27.64 -26.41 -45.78
CA ASP A 446 27.80 -26.68 -47.22
C ASP A 446 26.89 -25.79 -48.10
N GLY A 447 26.40 -24.69 -47.53
CA GLY A 447 25.47 -23.75 -48.18
C GLY A 447 24.00 -24.18 -48.10
N LYS A 448 23.67 -25.18 -47.26
CA LYS A 448 22.30 -25.65 -47.04
C LYS A 448 21.84 -25.52 -45.60
N TRP A 449 20.52 -25.45 -45.46
CA TRP A 449 19.78 -25.52 -44.21
C TRP A 449 19.15 -26.91 -44.10
N TYR A 450 19.34 -27.58 -42.96
CA TYR A 450 18.93 -28.97 -42.73
C TYR A 450 17.78 -29.04 -41.73
N ASP A 451 16.68 -29.71 -42.05
CA ASP A 451 15.64 -30.00 -41.06
C ASP A 451 16.06 -31.09 -40.07
N THR A 452 15.27 -31.31 -39.01
CA THR A 452 15.51 -32.38 -38.01
C THR A 452 15.55 -33.78 -38.62
N ASP A 453 14.89 -33.97 -39.75
CA ASP A 453 14.85 -35.24 -40.51
C ASP A 453 16.15 -35.45 -41.33
N GLY A 454 17.03 -34.43 -41.39
CA GLY A 454 18.33 -34.44 -42.06
C GLY A 454 18.27 -34.12 -43.57
N ASN A 455 17.17 -33.56 -44.06
CA ASN A 455 16.99 -33.09 -45.44
C ASN A 455 17.61 -31.70 -45.60
N GLY A 456 18.52 -31.54 -46.57
CA GLY A 456 19.19 -30.27 -46.84
C GLY A 456 18.52 -29.47 -47.97
N TYR A 457 18.16 -28.22 -47.68
CA TYR A 457 17.55 -27.25 -48.58
C TYR A 457 18.54 -26.12 -48.90
N ALA A 458 18.54 -25.57 -50.11
CA ALA A 458 19.21 -24.28 -50.34
C ALA A 458 18.46 -23.17 -49.56
N PRO A 459 19.08 -22.02 -49.22
CA PRO A 459 18.46 -21.04 -48.32
C PRO A 459 17.16 -20.41 -48.85
N ALA A 460 16.92 -20.47 -50.17
CA ALA A 460 15.69 -20.04 -50.82
C ALA A 460 14.63 -21.15 -50.99
N ASP A 461 15.01 -22.42 -50.81
CA ASP A 461 14.15 -23.60 -50.95
C ASP A 461 13.58 -24.10 -49.60
N VAL A 462 13.91 -23.43 -48.49
CA VAL A 462 13.48 -23.79 -47.14
C VAL A 462 11.94 -23.73 -47.03
N PRO A 463 11.26 -24.83 -46.62
CA PRO A 463 9.81 -24.86 -46.51
C PRO A 463 9.27 -23.83 -45.53
N SER A 464 8.51 -22.85 -46.04
CA SER A 464 7.98 -21.76 -45.22
C SER A 464 6.91 -22.23 -44.25
N ASN A 465 6.00 -23.10 -44.71
CA ASN A 465 4.81 -23.55 -44.00
C ASN A 465 4.97 -24.89 -43.25
N LYS A 466 6.21 -25.33 -42.96
CA LYS A 466 6.51 -26.50 -42.13
C LYS A 466 6.95 -25.98 -40.76
N ALA A 467 6.18 -26.27 -39.70
CA ALA A 467 6.65 -26.03 -38.33
C ALA A 467 7.89 -26.91 -38.08
N MET A 468 9.07 -26.30 -38.02
CA MET A 468 10.35 -27.01 -38.08
C MET A 468 11.52 -26.12 -37.68
N THR A 469 12.55 -26.73 -37.08
CA THR A 469 13.86 -26.11 -36.84
C THR A 469 14.83 -26.53 -37.93
N TYR A 470 15.60 -25.57 -38.43
CA TYR A 470 16.58 -25.77 -39.50
C TYR A 470 17.98 -25.37 -39.04
N TYR A 471 19.00 -26.16 -39.43
CA TYR A 471 20.40 -25.98 -39.04
C TYR A 471 21.31 -25.71 -40.25
N ALA A 472 22.27 -24.80 -40.14
CA ALA A 472 23.17 -24.44 -41.25
C ALA A 472 24.23 -25.51 -41.62
N SER A 473 24.24 -26.66 -40.94
CA SER A 473 25.07 -27.82 -41.29
C SER A 473 24.41 -29.12 -40.82
N LYS A 474 24.64 -30.20 -41.58
CA LYS A 474 24.13 -31.54 -41.25
C LYS A 474 24.75 -32.15 -39.99
N ASP A 475 25.95 -31.73 -39.60
CA ASP A 475 26.66 -32.23 -38.42
C ASP A 475 26.43 -31.38 -37.16
N LEU A 476 25.56 -30.36 -37.20
CA LEU A 476 25.12 -29.57 -36.03
C LEU A 476 24.03 -30.26 -35.18
N VAL A 477 23.59 -31.46 -35.57
CA VAL A 477 22.64 -32.27 -34.78
C VAL A 477 23.41 -33.15 -33.78
N PRO A 478 23.03 -33.24 -32.49
CA PRO A 478 22.13 -32.38 -31.69
C PRO A 478 22.91 -31.31 -30.87
N GLY A 479 22.22 -30.58 -29.98
CA GLY A 479 22.82 -29.60 -29.07
C GLY A 479 22.78 -30.01 -27.59
N ILE A 480 23.63 -29.42 -26.74
CA ILE A 480 23.57 -29.57 -25.28
C ILE A 480 23.92 -28.26 -24.57
N THR A 481 23.11 -27.87 -23.59
CA THR A 481 23.27 -26.67 -22.76
C THR A 481 23.45 -27.04 -21.28
N ILE A 482 23.91 -26.07 -20.47
CA ILE A 482 23.86 -26.15 -19.00
C ILE A 482 23.02 -25.00 -18.48
N SER A 483 22.17 -25.28 -17.50
CA SER A 483 21.54 -24.29 -16.61
C SER A 483 22.02 -24.48 -15.17
N GLY A 484 21.83 -23.45 -14.34
CA GLY A 484 22.37 -23.40 -12.97
C GLY A 484 23.67 -22.59 -12.87
N ASN A 485 23.98 -22.14 -11.65
CA ASN A 485 25.14 -21.29 -11.39
C ASN A 485 26.40 -22.11 -11.11
N ALA A 486 27.55 -21.64 -11.58
CA ALA A 486 28.85 -22.21 -11.23
C ALA A 486 29.31 -21.71 -9.85
N GLU A 487 28.56 -22.02 -8.79
CA GLU A 487 28.89 -21.69 -7.40
C GLU A 487 28.87 -22.97 -6.55
N VAL A 488 29.77 -23.10 -5.57
CA VAL A 488 29.84 -24.31 -4.73
C VAL A 488 28.52 -24.53 -3.97
N GLY A 489 27.97 -25.74 -4.08
CA GLY A 489 26.67 -26.12 -3.52
C GLY A 489 25.50 -26.04 -4.52
N GLU A 490 25.65 -25.26 -5.60
CA GLU A 490 24.63 -25.18 -6.67
C GLU A 490 24.61 -26.43 -7.55
N THR A 491 23.46 -26.71 -8.16
CA THR A 491 23.30 -27.86 -9.06
C THR A 491 23.16 -27.41 -10.51
N LEU A 492 24.18 -27.75 -11.30
CA LEU A 492 24.17 -27.62 -12.75
C LEU A 492 23.27 -28.71 -13.35
N THR A 493 22.47 -28.36 -14.34
CA THR A 493 21.62 -29.29 -15.10
C THR A 493 21.99 -29.21 -16.57
N ALA A 494 22.28 -30.36 -17.19
CA ALA A 494 22.59 -30.48 -18.60
C ALA A 494 21.35 -30.90 -19.39
N THR A 495 20.93 -30.05 -20.33
CA THR A 495 19.76 -30.30 -21.19
C THR A 495 20.24 -30.59 -22.61
N VAL A 496 19.83 -31.72 -23.17
CA VAL A 496 20.11 -32.09 -24.56
C VAL A 496 18.92 -31.67 -25.43
N ASN A 497 19.18 -30.83 -26.42
CA ASN A 497 18.17 -30.39 -27.38
C ASN A 497 18.19 -31.33 -28.59
N ASN A 498 17.00 -31.63 -29.14
CA ASN A 498 16.83 -32.37 -30.39
C ASN A 498 17.29 -33.86 -30.32
N LEU A 499 17.15 -34.48 -29.14
CA LEU A 499 17.08 -35.93 -28.93
C LEU A 499 15.99 -36.24 -27.90
N SER A 500 15.44 -37.45 -27.97
CA SER A 500 14.62 -38.03 -26.89
C SER A 500 15.50 -38.68 -25.80
N GLU A 501 14.95 -38.85 -24.59
CA GLU A 501 15.67 -39.54 -23.49
C GLU A 501 16.09 -40.96 -23.85
N GLU A 502 15.35 -41.66 -24.71
CA GLU A 502 15.66 -43.03 -25.15
C GLU A 502 16.91 -43.12 -26.07
N GLU A 503 17.28 -42.02 -26.73
CA GLU A 503 18.44 -41.94 -27.63
C GLU A 503 19.74 -41.61 -26.89
N ILE A 504 19.61 -40.97 -25.71
CA ILE A 504 20.72 -40.56 -24.85
C ILE A 504 21.20 -41.75 -24.02
N THR A 505 22.47 -42.12 -24.20
CA THR A 505 23.09 -43.28 -23.54
C THR A 505 23.88 -42.95 -22.27
N GLY A 506 23.92 -41.69 -21.87
CA GLY A 506 24.52 -41.24 -20.61
C GLY A 506 25.15 -39.85 -20.67
N TYR A 507 25.60 -39.37 -19.51
CA TYR A 507 26.28 -38.09 -19.34
C TYR A 507 27.66 -38.29 -18.67
N GLN A 508 28.56 -37.32 -18.82
CA GLN A 508 29.79 -37.22 -18.02
C GLN A 508 30.18 -35.74 -17.86
N TRP A 509 30.41 -35.32 -16.62
CA TRP A 509 30.88 -33.96 -16.29
C TRP A 509 32.41 -33.90 -16.20
N TYR A 510 32.99 -32.75 -16.53
CA TYR A 510 34.44 -32.51 -16.58
C TYR A 510 34.77 -31.16 -15.95
N THR A 511 35.91 -31.09 -15.27
CA THR A 511 36.59 -29.81 -15.00
C THR A 511 37.46 -29.43 -16.19
N VAL A 512 37.65 -28.12 -16.40
CA VAL A 512 38.48 -27.54 -17.45
C VAL A 512 39.43 -26.52 -16.82
N ASP A 513 40.71 -26.61 -17.15
CA ASP A 513 41.74 -25.65 -16.72
C ASP A 513 41.94 -24.49 -17.72
N ASP A 514 42.76 -23.50 -17.37
CA ASP A 514 43.07 -22.35 -18.24
C ASP A 514 43.78 -22.75 -19.55
N SER A 515 44.31 -23.98 -19.64
CA SER A 515 44.91 -24.57 -20.85
C SER A 515 43.91 -25.40 -21.66
N SER A 516 42.62 -25.36 -21.30
CA SER A 516 41.51 -26.13 -21.92
C SER A 516 41.62 -27.65 -21.79
N ASN A 517 42.37 -28.18 -20.80
CA ASN A 517 42.43 -29.63 -20.56
C ASN A 517 41.17 -30.12 -19.83
N GLU A 518 40.47 -31.09 -20.41
CA GLU A 518 39.23 -31.66 -19.86
C GLU A 518 39.52 -32.85 -18.92
N THR A 519 39.34 -32.69 -17.61
CA THR A 519 39.51 -33.75 -16.61
C THR A 519 38.17 -34.23 -16.08
N ALA A 520 37.84 -35.51 -16.31
CA ALA A 520 36.55 -36.09 -15.94
C ALA A 520 36.33 -36.11 -14.41
N ILE A 521 35.15 -35.69 -13.97
CA ILE A 521 34.74 -35.70 -12.56
C ILE A 521 34.23 -37.10 -12.21
N ALA A 522 34.86 -37.75 -11.21
CA ALA A 522 34.56 -39.13 -10.87
C ALA A 522 33.09 -39.32 -10.44
N ASN A 523 32.42 -40.32 -11.03
CA ASN A 523 31.01 -40.68 -10.80
C ASN A 523 29.96 -39.60 -11.16
N ALA A 524 30.36 -38.46 -11.74
CA ALA A 524 29.44 -37.44 -12.21
C ALA A 524 28.88 -37.81 -13.59
N THR A 525 27.91 -38.73 -13.62
CA THR A 525 27.34 -39.31 -14.85
C THR A 525 25.83 -39.13 -15.01
N ALA A 526 25.18 -38.35 -14.13
CA ALA A 526 23.78 -37.94 -14.25
C ALA A 526 23.64 -36.70 -15.15
N HIS A 527 22.40 -36.41 -15.58
CA HIS A 527 22.08 -35.17 -16.28
C HIS A 527 22.15 -33.92 -15.36
N THR A 528 22.37 -34.10 -14.06
CA THR A 528 22.66 -33.05 -13.09
C THR A 528 24.02 -33.26 -12.41
N TYR A 529 24.61 -32.19 -11.89
CA TYR A 529 25.83 -32.22 -11.09
C TYR A 529 25.86 -31.08 -10.07
N THR A 530 25.98 -31.43 -8.78
CA THR A 530 26.18 -30.46 -7.70
C THR A 530 27.66 -30.10 -7.57
N VAL A 531 27.96 -28.80 -7.69
CA VAL A 531 29.33 -28.26 -7.70
C VAL A 531 29.97 -28.34 -6.31
N THR A 532 31.21 -28.83 -6.20
CA THR A 532 31.90 -28.99 -4.91
C THR A 532 33.07 -28.01 -4.74
N ALA A 533 33.57 -27.89 -3.50
CA ALA A 533 34.74 -27.07 -3.19
C ALA A 533 36.02 -27.48 -3.96
N ASN A 534 36.07 -28.68 -4.53
CA ASN A 534 37.19 -29.14 -5.35
C ASN A 534 37.22 -28.48 -6.75
N GLU A 535 36.12 -27.89 -7.20
CA GLU A 535 35.98 -27.28 -8.52
C GLU A 535 36.30 -25.77 -8.53
N VAL A 536 36.40 -25.12 -7.35
CA VAL A 536 36.63 -23.68 -7.19
C VAL A 536 37.78 -23.18 -8.07
N GLY A 537 37.52 -22.10 -8.81
CA GLY A 537 38.48 -21.48 -9.73
C GLY A 537 38.64 -22.18 -11.08
N LYS A 538 38.07 -23.38 -11.29
CA LYS A 538 38.05 -24.11 -12.57
C LYS A 538 36.73 -23.87 -13.30
N LYS A 539 36.68 -24.15 -14.61
CA LYS A 539 35.43 -24.19 -15.37
C LYS A 539 34.86 -25.62 -15.39
N ILE A 540 33.55 -25.78 -15.56
CA ILE A 540 32.89 -27.09 -15.67
C ILE A 540 32.26 -27.23 -17.06
N LEU A 541 32.31 -28.41 -17.68
CA LEU A 541 31.50 -28.76 -18.85
C LEU A 541 30.80 -30.11 -18.66
N CYS A 542 29.75 -30.36 -19.45
CA CYS A 542 29.12 -31.67 -19.56
C CYS A 542 29.24 -32.23 -20.99
N LYS A 543 29.24 -33.55 -21.11
CA LYS A 543 29.06 -34.28 -22.37
C LYS A 543 27.89 -35.24 -22.26
N ALA A 544 26.97 -35.19 -23.22
CA ALA A 544 25.96 -36.23 -23.39
C ALA A 544 26.37 -37.16 -24.53
N PHE A 545 26.19 -38.47 -24.32
CA PHE A 545 26.50 -39.53 -25.27
C PHE A 545 25.19 -40.06 -25.86
N TYR A 546 25.19 -40.39 -27.15
CA TYR A 546 24.01 -40.88 -27.86
C TYR A 546 24.39 -41.89 -28.95
N LYS A 547 23.44 -42.71 -29.38
CA LYS A 547 23.63 -43.65 -30.49
C LYS A 547 23.27 -43.02 -31.82
N ASN A 548 24.16 -43.14 -32.80
CA ASN A 548 23.87 -42.86 -34.20
C ASN A 548 24.16 -44.15 -34.99
N GLY A 549 23.11 -44.92 -35.26
CA GLY A 549 23.24 -46.30 -35.75
C GLY A 549 23.99 -47.19 -34.76
N SER A 550 25.07 -47.82 -35.23
CA SER A 550 25.95 -48.68 -34.41
C SER A 550 27.12 -47.95 -33.74
N ALA A 551 27.23 -46.62 -33.89
CA ALA A 551 28.29 -45.81 -33.31
C ALA A 551 27.77 -44.94 -32.15
N THR A 552 28.54 -44.83 -31.08
CA THR A 552 28.30 -43.84 -30.01
C THR A 552 28.95 -42.52 -30.41
N LYS A 553 28.15 -41.45 -30.53
CA LYS A 553 28.62 -40.06 -30.63
C LYS A 553 28.47 -39.37 -29.26
N ASN A 554 29.04 -38.17 -29.14
CA ASN A 554 28.78 -37.28 -28.01
C ASN A 554 28.69 -35.83 -28.47
N VAL A 555 27.96 -35.02 -27.72
CA VAL A 555 27.94 -33.56 -27.79
C VAL A 555 28.43 -32.99 -26.47
N LYS A 556 29.09 -31.84 -26.49
CA LYS A 556 29.64 -31.17 -25.30
C LYS A 556 29.18 -29.73 -25.20
N THR A 557 29.05 -29.27 -23.96
CA THR A 557 28.68 -27.89 -23.65
C THR A 557 29.87 -26.96 -23.82
N THR A 558 29.61 -25.66 -23.96
CA THR A 558 30.61 -24.65 -23.57
C THR A 558 30.96 -24.84 -22.08
N PRO A 559 32.21 -24.61 -21.64
CA PRO A 559 32.52 -24.55 -20.22
C PRO A 559 31.83 -23.37 -19.54
N THR A 560 31.44 -23.53 -18.27
CA THR A 560 30.95 -22.44 -17.42
C THR A 560 31.98 -21.33 -17.23
N ASP A 561 31.62 -20.27 -16.51
CA ASP A 561 32.61 -19.45 -15.83
C ASP A 561 33.30 -20.19 -14.67
N ASN A 562 34.39 -19.60 -14.16
CA ASN A 562 35.19 -20.19 -13.10
C ASN A 562 34.34 -20.32 -11.84
N VAL A 563 34.30 -21.52 -11.24
CA VAL A 563 33.46 -21.81 -10.08
C VAL A 563 33.77 -20.88 -8.92
N THR A 564 32.77 -20.15 -8.46
CA THR A 564 32.86 -19.26 -7.30
C THR A 564 32.75 -20.05 -5.98
N PRO A 565 33.44 -19.60 -4.91
CA PRO A 565 33.18 -20.10 -3.56
C PRO A 565 31.72 -19.84 -3.16
N GLN A 566 31.15 -20.74 -2.36
CA GLN A 566 29.80 -20.59 -1.82
C GLN A 566 29.67 -19.30 -1.00
N LYS A 567 28.67 -18.48 -1.30
CA LYS A 567 28.27 -17.37 -0.41
C LYS A 567 27.68 -17.92 0.88
N THR A 568 28.23 -17.52 2.02
CA THR A 568 27.66 -17.82 3.34
C THR A 568 26.69 -16.71 3.72
N ALA A 569 25.49 -17.09 4.17
CA ALA A 569 24.55 -16.17 4.79
C ALA A 569 24.90 -15.95 6.27
N TYR A 570 25.01 -14.69 6.68
CA TYR A 570 25.34 -14.29 8.05
C TYR A 570 24.76 -12.95 8.45
N ALA A 571 24.60 -12.74 9.76
CA ALA A 571 24.23 -11.46 10.36
C ALA A 571 25.40 -10.89 11.19
N VAL A 572 25.58 -9.58 11.17
CA VAL A 572 26.59 -8.87 11.96
C VAL A 572 25.91 -7.84 12.86
N TYR A 573 26.10 -7.96 14.16
CA TYR A 573 25.75 -6.92 15.14
C TYR A 573 26.96 -6.01 15.37
N SER A 574 26.75 -4.69 15.34
CA SER A 574 27.75 -3.69 15.70
C SER A 574 27.30 -2.86 16.90
N ALA A 575 28.11 -2.80 17.96
CA ALA A 575 27.85 -1.96 19.12
C ALA A 575 28.08 -0.45 18.86
N ASP A 576 28.80 -0.12 17.78
CA ASP A 576 29.20 1.25 17.44
C ASP A 576 27.97 2.15 17.17
N ASP A 577 26.92 1.57 16.56
CA ASP A 577 25.61 2.21 16.36
C ASP A 577 24.41 1.39 16.87
N ASN A 578 24.61 0.12 17.23
CA ASN A 578 23.59 -0.89 17.55
C ASN A 578 22.76 -1.36 16.34
N SER A 579 23.39 -1.44 15.15
CA SER A 579 22.79 -2.06 13.96
C SER A 579 22.99 -3.58 13.91
N LEU A 580 22.00 -4.31 13.39
CA LEU A 580 22.07 -5.75 13.05
C LEU A 580 21.81 -5.93 11.54
N ASN A 581 22.87 -6.14 10.77
CA ASN A 581 22.79 -6.19 9.31
C ASN A 581 23.02 -7.61 8.78
N PHE A 582 22.25 -8.00 7.77
CA PHE A 582 22.24 -9.35 7.18
C PHE A 582 22.88 -9.34 5.78
N TYR A 583 23.68 -10.35 5.50
CA TYR A 583 24.58 -10.44 4.34
C TYR A 583 24.61 -11.86 3.77
N LYS A 584 24.98 -11.99 2.49
CA LYS A 584 25.21 -13.28 1.81
C LYS A 584 26.44 -13.19 0.91
N ARG A 585 27.63 -13.46 1.47
CA ARG A 585 28.93 -13.16 0.85
C ARG A 585 29.91 -14.31 0.95
N THR A 586 30.91 -14.34 0.07
CA THR A 586 31.99 -15.34 0.06
C THR A 586 33.04 -15.13 1.16
N SER A 587 33.00 -13.99 1.85
CA SER A 587 33.80 -13.70 3.04
C SER A 587 32.91 -13.08 4.14
N MET A 588 33.32 -13.32 5.39
CA MET A 588 32.62 -12.90 6.61
C MET A 588 33.68 -12.41 7.62
N PRO A 589 33.43 -11.33 8.37
CA PRO A 589 34.37 -10.85 9.39
C PRO A 589 34.43 -11.78 10.60
N SER A 590 35.57 -11.80 11.30
CA SER A 590 35.66 -12.32 12.66
C SER A 590 35.06 -11.33 13.67
N ALA A 591 34.60 -11.82 14.82
CA ALA A 591 34.16 -10.95 15.90
C ALA A 591 35.32 -10.04 16.38
N GLY A 592 35.09 -8.72 16.40
CA GLY A 592 36.09 -7.69 16.73
C GLY A 592 36.83 -7.10 15.53
N GLU A 593 36.64 -7.60 14.32
CA GLU A 593 37.22 -6.99 13.10
C GLU A 593 36.46 -5.73 12.65
N GLN A 594 37.11 -4.90 11.83
CA GLN A 594 36.48 -3.77 11.15
C GLN A 594 35.80 -4.25 9.85
N PHE A 595 34.50 -4.01 9.75
CA PHE A 595 33.66 -4.44 8.63
C PHE A 595 32.68 -3.32 8.25
N ASN A 596 32.65 -2.94 6.97
CA ASN A 596 31.85 -1.82 6.45
C ASN A 596 31.99 -0.50 7.26
N GLY A 597 33.19 -0.25 7.80
CA GLY A 597 33.50 0.95 8.61
C GLY A 597 33.04 0.93 10.07
N LYS A 598 32.63 -0.23 10.59
CA LYS A 598 32.23 -0.44 11.99
C LYS A 598 32.89 -1.69 12.58
N THR A 599 32.88 -1.79 13.90
CA THR A 599 33.32 -3.00 14.62
C THR A 599 32.25 -4.09 14.49
N ALA A 600 32.63 -5.26 13.97
CA ALA A 600 31.80 -6.47 13.93
C ALA A 600 31.75 -7.10 15.33
N THR A 601 30.98 -6.52 16.25
CA THR A 601 30.94 -6.92 17.67
C THR A 601 30.51 -8.37 17.88
N ALA A 602 29.54 -8.85 17.09
CA ALA A 602 29.15 -10.26 17.06
C ALA A 602 28.70 -10.65 15.64
N VAL A 603 28.95 -11.90 15.26
CA VAL A 603 28.74 -12.41 13.91
C VAL A 603 28.07 -13.79 14.00
N TYR A 604 27.04 -14.02 13.20
CA TYR A 604 26.13 -15.17 13.31
C TYR A 604 25.90 -15.83 11.96
N THR A 605 26.22 -17.12 11.84
CA THR A 605 26.04 -17.92 10.62
C THR A 605 24.81 -18.83 10.68
N GLY A 606 24.45 -19.45 9.55
CA GLY A 606 23.36 -20.44 9.50
C GLY A 606 21.96 -19.83 9.51
N ILE A 607 21.86 -18.51 9.36
CA ILE A 607 20.61 -17.73 9.49
C ILE A 607 19.47 -18.19 8.57
N GLU A 608 19.80 -18.78 7.42
CA GLU A 608 18.81 -19.32 6.47
C GLU A 608 18.19 -20.65 6.92
N THR A 609 18.85 -21.35 7.84
CA THR A 609 18.54 -22.74 8.23
C THR A 609 17.78 -22.89 9.54
N TYR A 610 17.43 -21.78 10.21
CA TYR A 610 16.63 -21.84 11.43
C TYR A 610 15.19 -22.28 11.14
N THR A 611 14.69 -23.18 11.99
CA THR A 611 13.37 -23.82 11.86
C THR A 611 12.57 -23.65 13.17
N TYR A 612 12.37 -22.40 13.58
CA TYR A 612 11.79 -21.96 14.86
C TYR A 612 12.65 -22.30 16.11
N THR A 613 13.25 -21.29 16.74
CA THR A 613 13.82 -21.39 18.11
C THR A 613 13.54 -20.10 18.89
N ARG A 614 13.20 -20.21 20.18
CA ARG A 614 13.09 -19.04 21.09
C ARG A 614 14.44 -18.42 21.47
N ASN A 615 15.54 -19.05 21.06
CA ASN A 615 16.91 -18.67 21.40
C ASN A 615 17.71 -18.35 20.12
N LEU A 616 17.32 -17.29 19.42
CA LEU A 616 18.09 -16.78 18.29
C LEU A 616 19.45 -16.21 18.75
N PRO A 617 20.51 -16.28 17.92
CA PRO A 617 21.88 -15.97 18.35
C PRO A 617 22.06 -14.54 18.91
N TRP A 618 21.34 -13.57 18.34
CA TRP A 618 21.42 -12.16 18.71
C TRP A 618 20.43 -11.73 19.82
N ASN A 619 19.68 -12.66 20.43
CA ASN A 619 18.70 -12.31 21.48
C ASN A 619 19.37 -11.58 22.67
N GLY A 620 20.63 -11.91 22.99
CA GLY A 620 21.44 -11.17 23.98
C GLY A 620 21.71 -9.68 23.67
N TYR A 621 21.35 -9.23 22.47
CA TYR A 621 21.42 -7.83 22.02
C TYR A 621 20.04 -7.24 21.66
N ALA A 622 18.94 -8.00 21.75
CA ALA A 622 17.60 -7.57 21.31
C ALA A 622 17.16 -6.22 21.91
N SER A 623 17.42 -6.00 23.20
CA SER A 623 17.12 -4.74 23.90
C SER A 623 17.99 -3.54 23.49
N LYS A 624 19.03 -3.76 22.65
CA LYS A 624 19.97 -2.73 22.19
C LYS A 624 19.82 -2.42 20.70
N ILE A 625 19.44 -3.38 19.87
CA ILE A 625 19.30 -3.20 18.42
C ILE A 625 18.38 -2.01 18.13
N LYS A 626 18.89 -1.06 17.35
CA LYS A 626 18.16 0.15 16.91
C LYS A 626 17.71 0.06 15.46
N THR A 627 18.54 -0.54 14.62
CA THR A 627 18.28 -0.71 13.18
C THR A 627 18.62 -2.12 12.72
N ALA A 628 17.89 -2.63 11.73
CA ALA A 628 18.22 -3.89 11.09
C ALA A 628 17.93 -3.87 9.58
N THR A 629 18.86 -4.37 8.77
CA THR A 629 18.77 -4.27 7.30
C THR A 629 19.28 -5.53 6.62
N VAL A 630 18.51 -6.07 5.67
CA VAL A 630 19.02 -7.04 4.68
C VAL A 630 19.77 -6.26 3.60
N VAL A 631 21.09 -6.43 3.54
CA VAL A 631 21.96 -5.61 2.66
C VAL A 631 22.13 -6.25 1.29
N ASP A 632 22.42 -7.55 1.27
CA ASP A 632 22.64 -8.32 0.05
C ASP A 632 21.40 -9.12 -0.33
N ASP A 633 21.14 -9.24 -1.63
CA ASP A 633 19.98 -9.93 -2.19
C ASP A 633 20.15 -11.47 -2.17
N GLY A 634 19.03 -12.20 -2.28
CA GLY A 634 19.02 -13.67 -2.34
C GLY A 634 19.23 -14.37 -0.99
N LEU A 635 19.03 -13.66 0.12
CA LEU A 635 18.95 -14.23 1.46
C LEU A 635 17.60 -14.93 1.65
N GLN A 636 17.62 -16.27 1.76
CA GLN A 636 16.46 -17.17 1.70
C GLN A 636 16.25 -17.95 3.02
N PRO A 637 15.68 -17.34 4.07
CA PRO A 637 15.41 -18.05 5.31
C PRO A 637 14.15 -18.93 5.24
N LYS A 638 14.28 -20.19 5.68
CA LYS A 638 13.13 -21.10 5.83
C LYS A 638 12.14 -20.60 6.88
N SER A 639 12.62 -19.88 7.89
CA SER A 639 11.82 -19.22 8.91
C SER A 639 12.49 -17.93 9.43
N THR A 640 11.70 -16.86 9.53
CA THR A 640 12.05 -15.60 10.21
C THR A 640 11.45 -15.51 11.62
N ALA A 641 10.92 -16.62 12.13
CA ALA A 641 10.21 -16.63 13.40
C ALA A 641 11.04 -16.06 14.54
N SER A 642 10.43 -15.14 15.30
CA SER A 642 11.02 -14.40 16.40
C SER A 642 12.26 -13.55 16.09
N TRP A 643 12.60 -13.27 14.82
CA TRP A 643 13.85 -12.59 14.43
C TRP A 643 14.14 -11.28 15.17
N PHE A 644 13.12 -10.48 15.48
CA PHE A 644 13.24 -9.25 16.24
C PHE A 644 12.33 -9.25 17.49
N ALA A 645 11.87 -10.43 17.94
CA ALA A 645 10.97 -10.53 19.08
C ALA A 645 11.53 -9.81 20.33
N ASN A 646 10.71 -8.93 20.90
CA ASN A 646 10.99 -8.02 22.01
C ASN A 646 12.18 -7.07 21.80
N CYS A 647 12.55 -6.74 20.56
CA CYS A 647 13.52 -5.69 20.23
C CYS A 647 12.96 -4.27 20.45
N LYS A 648 12.57 -3.94 21.69
CA LYS A 648 11.87 -2.69 22.06
C LYS A 648 12.61 -1.38 21.75
N SER A 649 13.90 -1.45 21.43
CA SER A 649 14.75 -0.33 21.01
C SER A 649 14.83 -0.13 19.49
N ILE A 650 14.30 -1.06 18.70
CA ILE A 650 14.37 -1.01 17.23
C ILE A 650 13.40 0.06 16.71
N THR A 651 13.90 1.00 15.92
CA THR A 651 13.12 2.12 15.37
C THR A 651 12.87 1.98 13.89
N GLN A 652 13.81 1.38 13.15
CA GLN A 652 13.71 1.19 11.70
C GLN A 652 14.23 -0.19 11.31
N CYS A 653 13.55 -0.85 10.39
CA CYS A 653 14.06 -2.02 9.68
C CYS A 653 14.01 -1.79 8.17
N ASP A 654 14.73 -2.62 7.42
CA ASP A 654 14.50 -2.84 5.99
C ASP A 654 14.66 -4.33 5.68
N MET A 655 13.55 -4.99 5.37
CA MET A 655 13.47 -6.40 4.96
C MET A 655 12.98 -6.56 3.51
N SER A 656 12.93 -5.48 2.72
CA SER A 656 12.46 -5.50 1.33
C SER A 656 13.29 -6.43 0.42
N LYS A 657 14.59 -6.57 0.72
CA LYS A 657 15.55 -7.45 0.02
C LYS A 657 15.52 -8.92 0.45
N LEU A 658 14.63 -9.31 1.37
CA LEU A 658 14.54 -10.69 1.83
C LEU A 658 13.82 -11.56 0.80
N ASP A 659 14.46 -12.66 0.36
CA ASP A 659 13.83 -13.60 -0.57
C ASP A 659 12.94 -14.56 0.22
N THR A 660 11.65 -14.24 0.24
CA THR A 660 10.62 -14.95 0.99
C THR A 660 10.00 -16.14 0.25
N SER A 661 10.43 -16.45 -0.97
CA SER A 661 9.91 -17.58 -1.77
C SER A 661 9.90 -18.94 -1.04
N ASN A 662 10.85 -19.15 -0.13
CA ASN A 662 10.99 -20.36 0.69
C ASN A 662 10.62 -20.16 2.18
N LEU A 663 10.04 -19.00 2.53
CA LEU A 663 9.69 -18.64 3.90
C LEU A 663 8.37 -19.31 4.32
N THR A 664 8.46 -20.28 5.22
CA THR A 664 7.30 -21.09 5.65
C THR A 664 6.67 -20.64 6.97
N ASN A 665 7.42 -19.91 7.80
CA ASN A 665 7.01 -19.49 9.13
C ASN A 665 7.69 -18.16 9.52
N ALA A 666 6.88 -17.13 9.75
CA ALA A 666 7.30 -15.79 10.20
C ALA A 666 6.79 -15.44 11.61
N SER A 667 6.39 -16.43 12.42
CA SER A 667 5.67 -16.20 13.68
C SER A 667 6.47 -15.34 14.66
N GLY A 668 5.87 -14.25 15.15
CA GLY A 668 6.49 -13.31 16.08
C GLY A 668 7.71 -12.57 15.52
N MET A 669 7.89 -12.48 14.20
CA MET A 669 9.08 -11.87 13.57
C MET A 669 9.41 -10.48 14.15
N PHE A 670 8.39 -9.66 14.45
CA PHE A 670 8.52 -8.34 15.08
C PHE A 670 7.70 -8.20 16.37
N ASP A 671 7.29 -9.30 17.03
CA ASP A 671 6.54 -9.24 18.29
C ASP A 671 7.23 -8.30 19.30
N GLY A 672 6.47 -7.41 19.95
CA GLY A 672 6.99 -6.51 20.98
C GLY A 672 7.90 -5.38 20.48
N CYS A 673 8.01 -5.14 19.17
CA CYS A 673 8.81 -4.05 18.59
C CYS A 673 8.14 -2.66 18.74
N SER A 674 7.79 -2.27 19.96
CA SER A 674 7.00 -1.07 20.29
C SER A 674 7.66 0.30 20.02
N SER A 675 8.85 0.31 19.37
CA SER A 675 9.52 1.53 18.90
C SER A 675 9.62 1.64 17.38
N LEU A 676 9.26 0.57 16.66
CA LEU A 676 9.46 0.41 15.22
C LEU A 676 8.45 1.24 14.44
N THR A 677 8.92 2.08 13.51
CA THR A 677 8.06 2.97 12.71
C THR A 677 7.93 2.53 11.25
N THR A 678 8.91 1.80 10.72
CA THR A 678 8.95 1.29 9.34
C THR A 678 9.85 0.06 9.24
N ILE A 679 9.56 -0.84 8.29
CA ILE A 679 10.34 -2.07 8.04
C ILE A 679 10.79 -2.25 6.58
N GLY A 680 10.74 -1.17 5.79
CA GLY A 680 10.74 -1.25 4.34
C GLY A 680 9.33 -1.47 3.78
N ASP A 681 9.26 -1.60 2.45
CA ASP A 681 8.05 -1.97 1.71
C ASP A 681 8.04 -3.50 1.51
N LEU A 682 6.98 -4.18 1.96
CA LEU A 682 6.83 -5.64 1.84
C LEU A 682 5.92 -6.08 0.68
N SER A 683 5.45 -5.17 -0.17
CA SER A 683 4.61 -5.51 -1.34
C SER A 683 5.31 -6.49 -2.32
N GLY A 684 6.64 -6.46 -2.38
CA GLY A 684 7.45 -7.36 -3.19
C GLY A 684 7.72 -8.76 -2.60
N TRP A 685 7.16 -9.10 -1.43
CA TRP A 685 7.35 -10.42 -0.82
C TRP A 685 6.53 -11.51 -1.52
N ASN A 686 7.16 -12.67 -1.74
CA ASN A 686 6.46 -13.88 -2.19
C ASN A 686 6.02 -14.71 -0.98
N THR A 687 4.76 -14.55 -0.58
CA THR A 687 4.16 -15.23 0.58
C THR A 687 3.51 -16.59 0.29
N SER A 688 3.54 -17.08 -0.96
CA SER A 688 2.87 -18.33 -1.37
C SER A 688 3.27 -19.59 -0.57
N SER A 689 4.46 -19.58 0.05
CA SER A 689 4.96 -20.65 0.94
C SER A 689 4.62 -20.47 2.42
N LEU A 690 4.06 -19.33 2.83
CA LEU A 690 3.94 -18.91 4.24
C LEU A 690 2.74 -19.58 4.93
N THR A 691 3.01 -20.51 5.84
CA THR A 691 1.98 -21.29 6.55
C THR A 691 1.59 -20.74 7.92
N ASN A 692 2.47 -19.95 8.54
CA ASN A 692 2.25 -19.35 9.86
C ASN A 692 2.84 -17.94 9.94
N ALA A 693 1.98 -16.98 10.29
CA ALA A 693 2.30 -15.58 10.54
C ALA A 693 1.76 -15.12 11.92
N SER A 694 1.61 -16.03 12.89
CA SER A 694 1.07 -15.69 14.20
C SER A 694 1.95 -14.65 14.88
N ASP A 695 1.35 -13.65 15.52
CA ASP A 695 2.04 -12.61 16.27
C ASP A 695 3.05 -11.78 15.44
N MET A 696 3.06 -11.91 14.09
CA MET A 696 4.19 -11.47 13.23
C MET A 696 4.56 -10.00 13.41
N PHE A 697 3.58 -9.11 13.61
CA PHE A 697 3.77 -7.69 13.90
C PHE A 697 3.19 -7.27 15.26
N ALA A 698 2.94 -8.23 16.16
CA ALA A 698 2.27 -7.98 17.43
C ALA A 698 2.99 -6.89 18.26
N VAL A 699 2.20 -5.95 18.80
CA VAL A 699 2.64 -4.83 19.64
C VAL A 699 3.65 -3.87 18.95
N CYS A 700 3.68 -3.84 17.62
CA CYS A 700 4.35 -2.80 16.81
C CYS A 700 3.58 -1.46 16.86
N SER A 701 3.37 -0.91 18.05
CA SER A 701 2.45 0.22 18.32
C SER A 701 2.88 1.60 17.79
N LYS A 702 4.00 1.68 17.06
CA LYS A 702 4.44 2.90 16.34
C LYS A 702 4.55 2.70 14.82
N LEU A 703 4.31 1.50 14.32
CA LEU A 703 4.38 1.16 12.90
C LEU A 703 3.20 1.81 12.17
N THR A 704 3.46 2.54 11.09
CA THR A 704 2.43 3.29 10.36
C THR A 704 1.97 2.61 9.07
N THR A 705 2.86 1.89 8.40
CA THR A 705 2.60 1.17 7.14
C THR A 705 3.58 0.00 6.96
N LEU A 706 3.19 -0.95 6.11
CA LEU A 706 3.96 -2.13 5.70
C LEU A 706 4.25 -2.18 4.19
N GLY A 707 3.82 -1.16 3.44
CA GLY A 707 3.55 -1.28 2.00
C GLY A 707 2.09 -1.68 1.75
N ASP A 708 1.79 -2.02 0.49
CA ASP A 708 0.49 -2.58 0.07
C ASP A 708 0.56 -4.11 0.07
N LEU A 709 -0.30 -4.77 0.85
CA LEU A 709 -0.32 -6.23 1.00
C LEU A 709 -1.40 -6.92 0.15
N SER A 710 -2.10 -6.18 -0.73
CA SER A 710 -3.08 -6.75 -1.67
C SER A 710 -2.47 -7.79 -2.62
N GLY A 711 -1.17 -7.66 -2.92
CA GLY A 711 -0.40 -8.61 -3.75
C GLY A 711 0.09 -9.86 -3.03
N TRP A 712 -0.17 -10.03 -1.72
CA TRP A 712 0.27 -11.22 -0.98
C TRP A 712 -0.61 -12.43 -1.29
N ASP A 713 0.00 -13.49 -1.82
CA ASP A 713 -0.61 -14.83 -1.85
C ASP A 713 -0.59 -15.40 -0.42
N VAL A 714 -1.77 -15.48 0.19
CA VAL A 714 -1.96 -16.07 1.53
C VAL A 714 -2.67 -17.43 1.48
N SER A 715 -2.82 -18.05 0.30
CA SER A 715 -3.57 -19.31 0.13
C SER A 715 -3.00 -20.48 0.95
N SER A 716 -1.70 -20.46 1.27
CA SER A 716 -1.02 -21.43 2.15
C SER A 716 -1.14 -21.13 3.66
N LEU A 717 -1.68 -19.98 4.06
CA LEU A 717 -1.64 -19.50 5.43
C LEU A 717 -2.69 -20.23 6.30
N THR A 718 -2.24 -20.77 7.44
CA THR A 718 -3.10 -21.56 8.35
C THR A 718 -3.28 -20.92 9.74
N ASP A 719 -2.34 -20.07 10.15
CA ASP A 719 -2.34 -19.37 11.44
C ASP A 719 -1.89 -17.91 11.28
N ALA A 720 -2.84 -17.00 11.53
CA ALA A 720 -2.69 -15.55 11.56
C ALA A 720 -3.15 -14.96 12.92
N PHE A 721 -3.18 -15.78 13.97
CA PHE A 721 -3.46 -15.36 15.34
C PHE A 721 -2.60 -14.14 15.75
N ASN A 722 -3.19 -13.10 16.35
CA ASN A 722 -2.48 -11.88 16.78
C ASN A 722 -1.67 -11.14 15.68
N MET A 723 -1.81 -11.44 14.38
CA MET A 723 -0.84 -11.02 13.34
C MET A 723 -0.50 -9.51 13.35
N PHE A 724 -1.48 -8.64 13.59
CA PHE A 724 -1.32 -7.19 13.74
C PHE A 724 -1.78 -6.65 15.12
N TYR A 725 -1.93 -7.54 16.11
CA TYR A 725 -2.38 -7.21 17.47
C TYR A 725 -1.65 -5.97 18.02
N ARG A 726 -2.40 -4.92 18.40
CA ARG A 726 -1.90 -3.65 18.96
C ARG A 726 -0.97 -2.84 18.04
N CYS A 727 -1.07 -3.01 16.72
CA CYS A 727 -0.54 -2.07 15.71
C CYS A 727 -1.36 -0.76 15.68
N SER A 728 -1.46 -0.04 16.80
CA SER A 728 -2.38 1.09 16.99
C SER A 728 -2.06 2.37 16.21
N LYS A 729 -0.95 2.40 15.46
CA LYS A 729 -0.58 3.51 14.55
C LYS A 729 -0.65 3.16 13.07
N LEU A 730 -0.93 1.90 12.73
CA LEU A 730 -1.09 1.41 11.37
C LEU A 730 -2.35 2.03 10.74
N THR A 731 -2.23 2.67 9.57
CA THR A 731 -3.33 3.39 8.92
C THR A 731 -3.97 2.62 7.76
N THR A 732 -3.20 1.76 7.08
CA THR A 732 -3.66 0.92 5.96
C THR A 732 -2.80 -0.33 5.83
N LEU A 733 -3.33 -1.35 5.15
CA LEU A 733 -2.65 -2.57 4.71
C LEU A 733 -2.76 -2.81 3.20
N GLY A 734 -3.38 -1.89 2.45
CA GLY A 734 -3.91 -2.17 1.11
C GLY A 734 -5.35 -2.70 1.17
N ASP A 735 -5.82 -3.22 0.04
CA ASP A 735 -7.13 -3.89 -0.08
C ASP A 735 -6.94 -5.41 0.07
N LEU A 736 -7.50 -6.00 1.14
CA LEU A 736 -7.35 -7.42 1.46
C LEU A 736 -8.51 -8.29 0.93
N SER A 737 -9.39 -7.74 0.09
CA SER A 737 -10.49 -8.50 -0.55
C SER A 737 -10.00 -9.65 -1.43
N GLY A 738 -8.79 -9.54 -2.00
CA GLY A 738 -8.16 -10.56 -2.85
C GLY A 738 -7.51 -11.73 -2.12
N TRP A 739 -7.52 -11.76 -0.77
CA TRP A 739 -6.85 -12.80 0.01
C TRP A 739 -7.66 -14.12 0.05
N ASP A 740 -7.09 -15.20 -0.51
CA ASP A 740 -7.61 -16.56 -0.31
C ASP A 740 -7.36 -17.03 1.12
N THR A 741 -8.41 -16.91 1.93
CA THR A 741 -8.41 -17.22 3.37
C THR A 741 -8.86 -18.65 3.68
N SER A 742 -9.14 -19.49 2.67
CA SER A 742 -9.79 -20.80 2.84
C SER A 742 -9.02 -21.81 3.70
N ASN A 743 -7.70 -21.68 3.83
CA ASN A 743 -6.87 -22.52 4.71
C ASN A 743 -6.66 -21.97 6.13
N LEU A 744 -7.18 -20.78 6.46
CA LEU A 744 -7.05 -20.22 7.82
C LEU A 744 -7.86 -21.04 8.84
N THR A 745 -7.17 -21.45 9.90
CA THR A 745 -7.77 -22.13 11.06
C THR A 745 -7.75 -21.27 12.33
N ARG A 746 -6.86 -20.28 12.37
CA ARG A 746 -6.61 -19.39 13.51
C ARG A 746 -6.44 -17.95 13.02
N ALA A 747 -7.38 -17.08 13.40
CA ALA A 747 -7.39 -15.65 13.09
C ALA A 747 -7.90 -14.82 14.30
N GLN A 748 -7.82 -15.37 15.52
CA GLN A 748 -8.25 -14.66 16.72
C GLN A 748 -7.36 -13.43 16.96
N TYR A 749 -7.95 -12.32 17.40
CA TYR A 749 -7.27 -11.05 17.69
C TYR A 749 -6.40 -10.49 16.56
N MET A 750 -6.62 -10.93 15.30
CA MET A 750 -5.74 -10.64 14.16
C MET A 750 -5.50 -9.15 13.94
N PHE A 751 -6.51 -8.30 14.18
CA PHE A 751 -6.44 -6.85 14.10
C PHE A 751 -6.80 -6.15 15.44
N GLU A 752 -6.81 -6.85 16.59
CA GLU A 752 -7.20 -6.23 17.87
C GLU A 752 -6.35 -4.98 18.13
N SER A 753 -6.99 -3.87 18.50
CA SER A 753 -6.38 -2.59 18.83
C SER A 753 -5.57 -1.95 17.69
N CYS A 754 -5.85 -2.33 16.44
CA CYS A 754 -5.46 -1.56 15.25
C CYS A 754 -6.31 -0.27 15.12
N SER A 755 -6.30 0.57 16.16
CA SER A 755 -7.20 1.71 16.33
C SER A 755 -7.09 2.81 15.27
N ASN A 756 -6.04 2.79 14.43
CA ASN A 756 -5.82 3.77 13.36
C ASN A 756 -6.23 3.26 11.96
N LEU A 757 -6.57 1.98 11.80
CA LEU A 757 -7.07 1.46 10.52
C LEU A 757 -8.44 2.07 10.21
N THR A 758 -8.63 2.51 8.97
CA THR A 758 -9.89 3.08 8.47
C THR A 758 -10.67 2.09 7.59
N THR A 759 -9.96 1.22 6.86
CA THR A 759 -10.50 0.18 5.98
C THR A 759 -9.53 -1.02 5.92
N LEU A 760 -10.05 -2.17 5.48
CA LEU A 760 -9.29 -3.38 5.11
C LEU A 760 -9.61 -3.86 3.69
N GLY A 761 -10.44 -3.13 2.93
CA GLY A 761 -11.12 -3.62 1.74
C GLY A 761 -12.50 -4.20 2.05
N ASP A 762 -13.09 -4.89 1.07
CA ASP A 762 -14.34 -5.64 1.21
C ASP A 762 -14.05 -7.10 1.57
N LEU A 763 -14.33 -7.50 2.82
CA LEU A 763 -14.01 -8.85 3.31
C LEU A 763 -15.18 -9.84 3.13
N SER A 764 -16.22 -9.49 2.36
CA SER A 764 -17.33 -10.40 2.02
C SER A 764 -16.87 -11.69 1.33
N GLY A 765 -15.75 -11.63 0.59
CA GLY A 765 -15.14 -12.77 -0.09
C GLY A 765 -14.31 -13.73 0.78
N TRP A 766 -14.10 -13.44 2.08
CA TRP A 766 -13.26 -14.26 2.94
C TRP A 766 -13.94 -15.59 3.35
N ASP A 767 -13.26 -16.72 3.16
CA ASP A 767 -13.75 -18.03 3.57
C ASP A 767 -13.40 -18.33 5.03
N THR A 768 -14.37 -18.07 5.90
CA THR A 768 -14.28 -18.36 7.33
C THR A 768 -14.63 -19.80 7.70
N SER A 769 -14.92 -20.67 6.73
CA SER A 769 -15.46 -22.02 6.97
C SER A 769 -14.54 -22.95 7.77
N ASN A 770 -13.24 -22.67 7.89
CA ASN A 770 -12.29 -23.45 8.69
C ASN A 770 -11.93 -22.85 10.05
N LEU A 771 -12.47 -21.68 10.40
CA LEU A 771 -12.34 -21.10 11.73
C LEU A 771 -13.26 -21.83 12.74
N THR A 772 -12.76 -22.06 13.95
CA THR A 772 -13.54 -22.57 15.09
C THR A 772 -13.72 -21.54 16.21
N ASN A 773 -13.02 -20.41 16.12
CA ASN A 773 -13.00 -19.33 17.10
C ASN A 773 -12.56 -18.05 16.36
N ALA A 774 -13.36 -16.98 16.45
CA ALA A 774 -13.10 -15.67 15.85
C ALA A 774 -13.07 -14.55 16.92
N SER A 775 -12.80 -14.90 18.19
CA SER A 775 -12.75 -13.94 19.30
C SER A 775 -11.79 -12.78 19.03
N GLY A 776 -12.25 -11.56 19.35
CA GLY A 776 -11.52 -10.30 19.29
C GLY A 776 -10.94 -9.91 17.92
N MET A 777 -11.35 -10.57 16.81
CA MET A 777 -10.71 -10.43 15.49
C MET A 777 -10.52 -8.97 15.02
N PHE A 778 -11.49 -8.09 15.32
CA PHE A 778 -11.45 -6.65 15.04
C PHE A 778 -11.62 -5.79 16.32
N GLU A 779 -11.41 -6.35 17.52
CA GLU A 779 -11.67 -5.63 18.78
C GLU A 779 -10.86 -4.33 18.86
N SER A 780 -11.47 -3.22 19.24
CA SER A 780 -10.90 -1.87 19.33
C SER A 780 -10.34 -1.30 18.01
N CYS A 781 -10.76 -1.82 16.85
CA CYS A 781 -10.62 -1.15 15.54
C CYS A 781 -11.56 0.08 15.45
N SER A 782 -11.31 1.09 16.28
CA SER A 782 -12.25 2.19 16.54
C SER A 782 -12.41 3.21 15.41
N ASN A 783 -11.46 3.28 14.46
CA ASN A 783 -11.55 4.13 13.26
C ASN A 783 -12.09 3.40 12.01
N LEU A 784 -12.30 2.09 12.08
CA LEU A 784 -12.75 1.26 10.95
C LEU A 784 -14.19 1.63 10.56
N THR A 785 -14.43 1.98 9.30
CA THR A 785 -15.73 2.46 8.82
C THR A 785 -16.58 1.40 8.13
N THR A 786 -15.95 0.40 7.52
CA THR A 786 -16.61 -0.74 6.85
C THR A 786 -15.71 -1.99 6.88
N LEU A 787 -16.34 -3.15 6.68
CA LEU A 787 -15.70 -4.46 6.44
C LEU A 787 -16.26 -5.16 5.19
N GLY A 788 -17.16 -4.51 4.43
CA GLY A 788 -17.99 -5.17 3.42
C GLY A 788 -19.28 -5.75 4.01
N ASP A 789 -19.96 -6.61 3.23
CA ASP A 789 -21.15 -7.34 3.65
C ASP A 789 -20.76 -8.76 4.13
N LEU A 790 -20.81 -8.99 5.45
CA LEU A 790 -20.36 -10.25 6.04
C LEU A 790 -21.46 -11.33 6.08
N SER A 791 -22.61 -11.11 5.44
CA SER A 791 -23.71 -12.09 5.34
C SER A 791 -23.27 -13.42 4.70
N GLY A 792 -22.27 -13.39 3.81
CA GLY A 792 -21.72 -14.58 3.14
C GLY A 792 -20.80 -15.46 3.99
N TRP A 793 -20.41 -15.04 5.20
CA TRP A 793 -19.43 -15.75 6.03
C TRP A 793 -19.96 -17.09 6.57
N ASN A 794 -19.19 -18.16 6.38
CA ASN A 794 -19.54 -19.50 6.82
C ASN A 794 -19.19 -19.73 8.31
N THR A 795 -20.05 -19.21 9.17
CA THR A 795 -19.90 -19.25 10.64
C THR A 795 -20.18 -20.63 11.27
N SER A 796 -20.56 -21.64 10.49
CA SER A 796 -21.10 -22.92 10.98
C SER A 796 -20.19 -23.76 11.89
N LYS A 797 -18.86 -23.53 11.88
CA LYS A 797 -17.89 -24.18 12.79
C LYS A 797 -17.46 -23.31 13.98
N ILE A 798 -17.84 -22.03 14.01
CA ILE A 798 -17.31 -21.05 14.96
C ILE A 798 -18.04 -21.15 16.30
N ALA A 799 -17.35 -21.65 17.32
CA ALA A 799 -17.91 -21.83 18.66
C ALA A 799 -17.71 -20.62 19.60
N LYS A 800 -16.86 -19.66 19.23
CA LYS A 800 -16.56 -18.46 20.02
C LYS A 800 -16.42 -17.24 19.12
N MET A 801 -17.16 -16.17 19.45
CA MET A 801 -17.12 -14.85 18.80
C MET A 801 -16.97 -13.72 19.84
N SER A 802 -16.44 -14.03 21.02
CA SER A 802 -16.34 -13.07 22.13
C SER A 802 -15.52 -11.84 21.71
N SER A 803 -16.03 -10.64 21.99
CA SER A 803 -15.45 -9.35 21.59
C SER A 803 -15.22 -9.12 20.08
N MET A 804 -15.73 -9.95 19.17
CA MET A 804 -15.31 -9.95 17.75
C MET A 804 -15.27 -8.57 17.06
N PHE A 805 -16.24 -7.69 17.34
CA PHE A 805 -16.31 -6.29 16.87
C PHE A 805 -16.34 -5.26 18.03
N SER A 806 -16.04 -5.69 19.26
CA SER A 806 -16.01 -4.85 20.47
C SER A 806 -15.21 -3.56 20.21
N GLY A 807 -15.74 -2.38 20.50
CA GLY A 807 -15.03 -1.11 20.34
C GLY A 807 -14.90 -0.58 18.90
N CYS A 808 -15.50 -1.21 17.89
CA CYS A 808 -15.59 -0.71 16.52
C CYS A 808 -16.58 0.48 16.38
N LYS A 809 -16.24 1.60 17.02
CA LYS A 809 -17.12 2.77 17.18
C LYS A 809 -17.60 3.42 15.87
N LYS A 810 -16.83 3.30 14.77
CA LYS A 810 -17.17 3.89 13.46
C LYS A 810 -17.92 2.97 12.49
N LEU A 811 -18.04 1.66 12.77
CA LEU A 811 -18.82 0.76 11.91
C LEU A 811 -20.31 1.13 11.98
N THR A 812 -20.95 1.25 10.82
CA THR A 812 -22.37 1.61 10.68
C THR A 812 -23.26 0.42 10.33
N THR A 813 -22.68 -0.60 9.69
CA THR A 813 -23.29 -1.86 9.26
C THR A 813 -22.23 -2.96 9.19
N LEU A 814 -22.67 -4.23 9.15
CA LEU A 814 -21.85 -5.42 8.88
C LEU A 814 -22.47 -6.31 7.78
N GLY A 815 -23.51 -5.83 7.09
CA GLY A 815 -24.39 -6.67 6.28
C GLY A 815 -25.60 -7.20 7.05
N ASP A 816 -26.31 -8.16 6.47
CA ASP A 816 -27.43 -8.86 7.10
C ASP A 816 -26.95 -10.19 7.70
N LEU A 817 -26.79 -10.25 9.02
CA LEU A 817 -26.25 -11.42 9.71
C LEU A 817 -27.32 -12.49 10.03
N SER A 818 -28.55 -12.35 9.52
CA SER A 818 -29.61 -13.36 9.67
C SER A 818 -29.24 -14.74 9.09
N GLY A 819 -28.37 -14.75 8.07
CA GLY A 819 -27.88 -15.97 7.42
C GLY A 819 -26.79 -16.74 8.19
N TRP A 820 -26.28 -16.20 9.30
CA TRP A 820 -25.20 -16.83 10.07
C TRP A 820 -25.68 -18.10 10.81
N ASN A 821 -24.95 -19.21 10.64
CA ASN A 821 -25.25 -20.46 11.32
C ASN A 821 -24.60 -20.46 12.71
N THR A 822 -25.36 -19.99 13.69
CA THR A 822 -24.95 -19.87 15.10
C THR A 822 -25.13 -21.15 15.94
N SER A 823 -25.53 -22.29 15.36
CA SER A 823 -25.86 -23.51 16.12
C SER A 823 -24.70 -24.10 16.96
N ASN A 824 -23.45 -23.73 16.68
CA ASN A 824 -22.27 -24.12 17.47
C ASN A 824 -21.76 -23.02 18.42
N LEU A 825 -22.37 -21.82 18.42
CA LEU A 825 -21.89 -20.64 19.15
C LEU A 825 -22.14 -20.78 20.66
N THR A 826 -21.06 -20.89 21.44
CA THR A 826 -21.10 -21.07 22.90
C THR A 826 -20.84 -19.79 23.69
N ASP A 827 -20.11 -18.84 23.10
CA ASP A 827 -19.74 -17.56 23.71
C ASP A 827 -19.80 -16.41 22.68
N ALA A 828 -20.70 -15.46 22.93
CA ALA A 828 -20.89 -14.21 22.19
C ALA A 828 -20.71 -12.98 23.10
N SER A 829 -20.02 -13.13 24.23
CA SER A 829 -19.85 -12.01 25.17
C SER A 829 -19.05 -10.86 24.56
N TYR A 830 -19.47 -9.63 24.83
CA TYR A 830 -18.92 -8.38 24.27
C TYR A 830 -18.93 -8.27 22.72
N MET A 831 -19.56 -9.19 21.97
CA MET A 831 -19.39 -9.35 20.52
C MET A 831 -19.53 -8.06 19.70
N PHE A 832 -20.50 -7.20 20.04
CA PHE A 832 -20.73 -5.87 19.44
C PHE A 832 -20.63 -4.73 20.49
N SER A 833 -19.98 -4.98 21.63
CA SER A 833 -19.89 -4.02 22.74
C SER A 833 -19.22 -2.71 22.31
N VAL A 834 -19.86 -1.57 22.55
CA VAL A 834 -19.42 -0.21 22.17
C VAL A 834 -19.33 0.01 20.64
N CYS A 835 -20.06 -0.77 19.84
CA CYS A 835 -20.38 -0.42 18.45
C CYS A 835 -21.44 0.70 18.39
N SER A 836 -21.07 1.92 18.83
CA SER A 836 -22.01 3.03 19.06
C SER A 836 -22.75 3.51 17.81
N ASN A 837 -22.15 3.38 16.63
CA ASN A 837 -22.69 3.84 15.34
C ASN A 837 -23.41 2.72 14.55
N LEU A 838 -23.37 1.49 15.03
CA LEU A 838 -23.96 0.34 14.34
C LEU A 838 -25.50 0.46 14.34
N THR A 839 -26.10 0.49 13.15
CA THR A 839 -27.52 0.85 12.97
C THR A 839 -28.45 -0.38 12.87
N THR A 840 -27.94 -1.47 12.30
CA THR A 840 -28.65 -2.73 12.05
C THR A 840 -27.64 -3.89 12.02
N LEU A 841 -28.16 -5.10 12.22
CA LEU A 841 -27.45 -6.38 12.05
C LEU A 841 -28.24 -7.39 11.21
N GLY A 842 -29.38 -6.97 10.62
CA GLY A 842 -30.37 -7.89 10.04
C GLY A 842 -31.41 -8.37 11.06
N ASP A 843 -32.17 -9.40 10.68
CA ASP A 843 -33.17 -10.05 11.54
C ASP A 843 -32.57 -11.31 12.20
N LEU A 844 -32.20 -11.21 13.49
CA LEU A 844 -31.53 -12.29 14.20
C LEU A 844 -32.50 -13.32 14.80
N SER A 845 -33.81 -13.26 14.47
CA SER A 845 -34.79 -14.27 14.91
C SER A 845 -34.45 -15.70 14.45
N GLY A 846 -33.72 -15.83 13.34
CA GLY A 846 -33.26 -17.11 12.78
C GLY A 846 -32.03 -17.73 13.48
N TRP A 847 -31.41 -17.05 14.45
CA TRP A 847 -30.21 -17.56 15.13
C TRP A 847 -30.53 -18.72 16.09
N ASP A 848 -29.83 -19.85 15.91
CA ASP A 848 -29.86 -20.97 16.84
C ASP A 848 -28.99 -20.68 18.06
N THR A 849 -29.63 -20.22 19.13
CA THR A 849 -29.00 -19.87 20.41
C THR A 849 -28.97 -21.03 21.41
N SER A 850 -29.41 -22.24 21.04
CA SER A 850 -29.56 -23.37 21.97
C SER A 850 -28.26 -23.82 22.66
N ASN A 851 -27.09 -23.53 22.07
CA ASN A 851 -25.78 -23.79 22.67
C ASN A 851 -25.11 -22.56 23.31
N LEU A 852 -25.74 -21.37 23.28
CA LEU A 852 -25.17 -20.12 23.77
C LEU A 852 -25.17 -20.05 25.30
N THR A 853 -23.99 -20.18 25.91
CA THR A 853 -23.83 -20.18 27.38
C THR A 853 -23.55 -18.79 27.96
N ASN A 854 -22.99 -17.88 27.16
CA ASN A 854 -22.50 -16.57 27.60
C ASN A 854 -22.83 -15.47 26.56
N ALA A 855 -23.73 -14.56 26.92
CA ALA A 855 -24.11 -13.37 26.13
C ALA A 855 -23.85 -12.06 26.91
N SER A 856 -22.97 -12.11 27.92
CA SER A 856 -22.56 -10.96 28.72
C SER A 856 -22.15 -9.78 27.84
N TYR A 857 -22.69 -8.58 28.06
CA TYR A 857 -22.32 -7.36 27.31
C TYR A 857 -22.48 -7.42 25.77
N MET A 858 -23.17 -8.42 25.20
CA MET A 858 -23.16 -8.71 23.76
C MET A 858 -23.44 -7.50 22.84
N PHE A 859 -24.40 -6.64 23.21
CA PHE A 859 -24.76 -5.41 22.50
C PHE A 859 -24.54 -4.14 23.34
N HIS A 860 -23.75 -4.23 24.42
CA HIS A 860 -23.55 -3.12 25.37
C HIS A 860 -23.14 -1.83 24.65
N TRP A 861 -23.77 -0.68 24.93
CA TRP A 861 -23.51 0.60 24.24
C TRP A 861 -23.72 0.60 22.70
N CYS A 862 -24.49 -0.33 22.13
CA CYS A 862 -25.02 -0.21 20.76
C CYS A 862 -26.12 0.88 20.67
N SER A 863 -25.75 2.14 20.89
CA SER A 863 -26.69 3.28 21.02
C SER A 863 -27.45 3.64 19.74
N SER A 864 -26.95 3.26 18.56
CA SER A 864 -27.62 3.50 17.27
C SER A 864 -28.49 2.34 16.79
N LEU A 865 -28.39 1.17 17.43
CA LEU A 865 -29.10 -0.05 17.03
C LEU A 865 -30.58 0.05 17.42
N THR A 866 -31.48 -0.24 16.48
CA THR A 866 -32.93 0.00 16.63
C THR A 866 -33.75 -1.27 16.80
N THR A 867 -33.36 -2.36 16.15
CA THR A 867 -34.03 -3.66 16.17
C THR A 867 -33.00 -4.78 15.98
N LEU A 868 -33.39 -5.98 16.41
CA LEU A 868 -32.66 -7.24 16.18
C LEU A 868 -33.58 -8.34 15.59
N GLY A 869 -34.80 -7.99 15.19
CA GLY A 869 -35.84 -8.96 14.81
C GLY A 869 -36.67 -9.46 16.00
N ASP A 870 -37.45 -10.52 15.78
CA ASP A 870 -38.25 -11.17 16.81
C ASP A 870 -37.41 -12.20 17.61
N LEU A 871 -36.88 -11.78 18.75
CA LEU A 871 -36.04 -12.62 19.60
C LEU A 871 -36.84 -13.64 20.45
N SER A 872 -38.16 -13.73 20.29
CA SER A 872 -38.98 -14.64 21.10
C SER A 872 -38.74 -16.13 20.82
N GLY A 873 -38.13 -16.44 19.66
CA GLY A 873 -37.77 -17.80 19.24
C GLY A 873 -36.39 -18.29 19.70
N TRP A 874 -35.60 -17.47 20.41
CA TRP A 874 -34.28 -17.86 20.92
C TRP A 874 -34.38 -18.89 22.06
N ASP A 875 -33.65 -20.02 21.94
CA ASP A 875 -33.53 -21.02 23.01
C ASP A 875 -32.43 -20.59 24.00
N THR A 876 -32.80 -19.70 24.92
CA THR A 876 -31.89 -19.26 25.98
C THR A 876 -31.73 -20.27 27.12
N SER A 877 -32.30 -21.48 27.03
CA SER A 877 -32.34 -22.40 28.17
C SER A 877 -30.96 -22.81 28.69
N ASN A 878 -29.91 -22.72 27.86
CA ASN A 878 -28.51 -22.98 28.25
C ASN A 878 -27.70 -21.71 28.62
N LEU A 879 -28.30 -20.52 28.55
CA LEU A 879 -27.66 -19.27 28.91
C LEU A 879 -27.38 -19.20 30.43
N THR A 880 -26.14 -18.91 30.79
CA THR A 880 -25.70 -18.81 32.19
C THR A 880 -25.32 -17.39 32.61
N ARG A 881 -24.98 -16.53 31.64
CA ARG A 881 -24.50 -15.17 31.86
C ARG A 881 -25.05 -14.18 30.83
N ALA A 882 -25.69 -13.12 31.30
CA ALA A 882 -26.37 -12.11 30.50
C ALA A 882 -26.19 -10.68 31.05
N GLN A 883 -25.28 -10.45 32.01
CA GLN A 883 -25.10 -9.11 32.60
C GLN A 883 -24.77 -8.06 31.53
N TYR A 884 -25.41 -6.89 31.61
CA TYR A 884 -25.34 -5.79 30.63
C TYR A 884 -25.59 -6.15 29.14
N MET A 885 -26.21 -7.30 28.83
CA MET A 885 -26.39 -7.79 27.44
C MET A 885 -26.91 -6.73 26.45
N PHE A 886 -27.87 -5.92 26.88
CA PHE A 886 -28.44 -4.77 26.15
C PHE A 886 -28.24 -3.44 26.88
N GLY A 887 -27.29 -3.36 27.82
CA GLY A 887 -27.09 -2.16 28.62
C GLY A 887 -26.62 -0.98 27.75
N PHE A 888 -27.28 0.17 27.86
CA PHE A 888 -27.07 1.40 27.09
C PHE A 888 -27.46 1.30 25.59
N CYS A 889 -28.25 0.31 25.19
CA CYS A 889 -28.92 0.27 23.89
C CYS A 889 -30.13 1.23 23.84
N SER A 890 -29.90 2.54 23.94
CA SER A 890 -30.94 3.56 24.15
C SER A 890 -32.01 3.66 23.06
N ARG A 891 -31.76 3.10 21.87
CA ARG A 891 -32.69 3.04 20.73
C ARG A 891 -33.29 1.66 20.45
N LEU A 892 -32.84 0.60 21.12
CA LEU A 892 -33.21 -0.77 20.79
C LEU A 892 -34.59 -1.13 21.33
N SER A 893 -35.43 -1.69 20.45
CA SER A 893 -36.67 -2.39 20.81
C SER A 893 -36.44 -3.90 20.67
N ALA A 894 -36.69 -4.67 21.75
CA ALA A 894 -36.59 -6.13 21.75
C ALA A 894 -37.49 -6.75 22.83
N ASP A 895 -38.15 -7.86 22.54
CA ASP A 895 -38.94 -8.61 23.53
C ASP A 895 -38.21 -9.89 23.95
N CYS A 896 -37.78 -9.95 25.21
CA CYS A 896 -37.14 -11.12 25.82
C CYS A 896 -38.10 -11.84 26.80
N SER A 897 -39.39 -11.48 26.84
CA SER A 897 -40.34 -11.96 27.87
C SER A 897 -40.54 -13.48 27.88
N SER A 898 -40.36 -14.14 26.73
CA SER A 898 -40.49 -15.60 26.55
C SER A 898 -39.27 -16.42 26.99
N TRP A 899 -38.12 -15.79 27.22
CA TRP A 899 -36.83 -16.47 27.41
C TRP A 899 -36.79 -17.35 28.66
N ASP A 900 -36.36 -18.61 28.52
CA ASP A 900 -35.98 -19.45 29.66
C ASP A 900 -34.63 -18.96 30.21
N VAL A 901 -34.69 -18.29 31.35
CA VAL A 901 -33.53 -17.76 32.06
C VAL A 901 -33.22 -18.54 33.35
N SER A 902 -33.76 -19.76 33.50
CA SER A 902 -33.62 -20.58 34.71
C SER A 902 -32.18 -20.96 35.07
N LYS A 903 -31.25 -20.94 34.10
CA LYS A 903 -29.81 -21.17 34.31
C LYS A 903 -28.97 -19.88 34.46
N VAL A 904 -29.56 -18.68 34.29
CA VAL A 904 -28.80 -17.42 34.26
C VAL A 904 -28.42 -16.95 35.67
N ALA A 905 -27.19 -17.28 36.07
CA ALA A 905 -26.64 -16.94 37.38
C ALA A 905 -26.27 -15.45 37.52
N ASN A 906 -26.05 -14.73 36.42
CA ASN A 906 -25.79 -13.28 36.43
C ASN A 906 -26.49 -12.56 35.27
N HIS A 907 -27.38 -11.63 35.62
CA HIS A 907 -28.14 -10.77 34.71
C HIS A 907 -28.13 -9.30 35.15
N SER A 908 -27.18 -8.90 36.02
CA SER A 908 -27.10 -7.53 36.53
C SER A 908 -27.07 -6.51 35.39
N TYR A 909 -27.90 -5.47 35.50
CA TYR A 909 -28.00 -4.36 34.54
C TYR A 909 -28.35 -4.76 33.08
N PHE A 910 -28.94 -5.94 32.85
CA PHE A 910 -29.28 -6.52 31.54
C PHE A 910 -29.74 -5.51 30.47
N ASN A 911 -30.73 -4.66 30.80
CA ASN A 911 -31.26 -3.60 29.94
C ASN A 911 -31.13 -2.18 30.54
N THR A 912 -30.13 -1.93 31.39
CA THR A 912 -29.94 -0.58 31.96
C THR A 912 -29.83 0.47 30.86
N ASN A 913 -30.56 1.59 30.95
CA ASN A 913 -30.64 2.61 29.89
C ASN A 913 -31.04 2.10 28.48
N ALA A 914 -31.77 0.98 28.38
CA ALA A 914 -32.36 0.46 27.15
C ALA A 914 -33.88 0.24 27.31
N PRO A 915 -34.69 1.32 27.30
CA PRO A 915 -36.10 1.29 27.72
C PRO A 915 -37.04 0.53 26.77
N GLY A 916 -36.60 0.21 25.54
CA GLY A 916 -37.36 -0.62 24.59
C GLY A 916 -37.12 -2.13 24.74
N VAL A 917 -36.25 -2.56 25.67
CA VAL A 917 -35.94 -3.99 25.88
C VAL A 917 -36.79 -4.54 27.03
N ILE A 918 -37.76 -5.39 26.70
CA ILE A 918 -38.67 -6.04 27.65
C ILE A 918 -37.97 -7.21 28.34
N LEU A 919 -37.97 -7.23 29.68
CA LEU A 919 -37.33 -8.28 30.47
C LEU A 919 -38.04 -9.64 30.37
N PRO A 920 -37.29 -10.76 30.46
CA PRO A 920 -37.83 -12.09 30.77
C PRO A 920 -38.78 -12.07 31.97
N LEU A 921 -39.92 -12.77 31.88
CA LEU A 921 -40.97 -12.77 32.91
C LEU A 921 -40.46 -13.10 34.32
N ALA A 922 -39.43 -13.95 34.43
CA ALA A 922 -38.81 -14.33 35.71
C ALA A 922 -38.03 -13.19 36.41
N TRP A 923 -37.62 -12.15 35.68
CA TRP A 923 -36.91 -10.98 36.21
C TRP A 923 -37.82 -9.76 36.41
N GLN A 924 -39.03 -9.77 35.83
CA GLN A 924 -40.02 -8.70 36.05
C GLN A 924 -40.54 -8.64 37.49
N THR A 925 -40.34 -9.69 38.29
CA THR A 925 -40.84 -9.80 39.68
C THR A 925 -39.84 -9.45 40.77
N SER A 926 -38.57 -9.15 40.43
CA SER A 926 -37.55 -8.72 41.40
C SER A 926 -37.48 -7.20 41.50
N SER A 927 -38.16 -6.63 42.50
CA SER A 927 -38.08 -5.21 42.84
C SER A 927 -36.82 -4.91 43.66
N ASP A 928 -35.64 -5.00 43.04
CA ASP A 928 -34.38 -4.58 43.64
C ASP A 928 -34.25 -3.04 43.59
N GLU A 929 -34.89 -2.36 44.55
CA GLU A 929 -34.49 -1.01 44.95
C GLU A 929 -33.07 -1.07 45.53
N GLY A 930 -32.05 -0.66 44.76
CA GLY A 930 -30.66 -0.95 45.13
C GLY A 930 -29.57 -0.13 44.42
N GLY A 931 -29.63 1.21 44.51
CA GLY A 931 -28.56 2.08 44.04
C GLY A 931 -28.95 3.56 44.00
N GLU A 932 -28.51 4.33 44.99
CA GLU A 932 -28.74 5.79 45.02
C GLU A 932 -27.92 6.54 43.96
N ASP A 933 -28.36 7.77 43.67
CA ASP A 933 -27.72 8.74 42.80
C ASP A 933 -26.21 8.90 43.08
N SER A 934 -25.38 8.61 42.08
CA SER A 934 -24.05 9.19 41.98
C SER A 934 -23.73 9.51 40.52
N ALA A 935 -23.54 10.80 40.24
CA ALA A 935 -23.15 11.27 38.91
C ALA A 935 -21.74 10.75 38.56
N ILE A 936 -21.66 9.90 37.53
CA ILE A 936 -20.38 9.52 36.90
C ILE A 936 -20.16 10.45 35.71
N ALA A 937 -19.05 11.20 35.75
CA ALA A 937 -18.64 12.13 34.70
C ALA A 937 -18.34 11.40 33.37
N PRO A 938 -18.43 12.10 32.21
CA PRO A 938 -18.03 11.52 30.93
C PRO A 938 -16.52 11.21 30.94
N LEU A 939 -16.15 9.93 30.96
CA LEU A 939 -14.77 9.48 30.79
C LEU A 939 -14.36 9.53 29.30
N CYS A 940 -14.22 10.75 28.79
CA CYS A 940 -13.72 11.10 27.46
C CYS A 940 -12.85 12.37 27.51
N GLU A 941 -11.84 12.38 28.37
CA GLU A 941 -10.65 13.25 28.24
C GLU A 941 -9.37 12.40 28.30
N GLU A 942 -8.29 12.94 27.74
CA GLU A 942 -7.08 12.18 27.42
C GLU A 942 -6.24 11.76 28.65
N GLN A 943 -5.93 10.47 28.78
CA GLN A 943 -4.63 10.02 29.26
C GLN A 943 -4.13 8.83 28.41
N GLY A 944 -2.89 8.89 27.96
CA GLY A 944 -2.23 7.82 27.19
C GLY A 944 -1.24 7.01 28.03
N ASN A 945 -0.94 5.79 27.57
CA ASN A 945 0.04 4.84 28.11
C ASN A 945 -0.13 4.43 29.60
N GLY A 946 -0.53 3.17 29.83
CA GLY A 946 -0.32 2.51 31.14
C GLY A 946 -1.13 1.23 31.36
N ASP A 947 -0.43 0.10 31.31
CA ASP A 947 -0.66 -1.16 32.03
C ASP A 947 -2.09 -1.68 32.35
N THR A 948 -2.40 -2.80 31.68
CA THR A 948 -3.11 -3.98 32.23
C THR A 948 -4.45 -3.81 32.95
N LEU A 949 -5.54 -4.10 32.23
CA LEU A 949 -6.67 -4.83 32.81
C LEU A 949 -6.39 -6.34 32.69
N SER A 950 -6.06 -6.98 33.81
CA SER A 950 -5.84 -8.42 33.92
C SER A 950 -7.06 -9.09 34.57
N VAL A 951 -7.74 -9.98 33.83
CA VAL A 951 -8.91 -10.75 34.28
C VAL A 951 -8.66 -12.22 33.88
N PRO A 952 -8.96 -13.22 34.73
CA PRO A 952 -8.17 -14.47 34.74
C PRO A 952 -8.51 -15.47 33.64
N SER A 953 -7.49 -16.23 33.24
CA SER A 953 -7.58 -17.35 32.31
C SER A 953 -8.16 -18.61 32.96
N GLU A 954 -9.43 -18.92 32.73
CA GLU A 954 -9.98 -20.26 33.00
C GLU A 954 -9.69 -21.21 31.82
N ASN A 955 -8.52 -21.86 31.85
CA ASN A 955 -8.22 -23.01 30.98
C ASN A 955 -8.24 -24.29 31.81
N GLY A 956 -9.41 -24.92 31.90
CA GLY A 956 -9.54 -26.33 32.25
C GLY A 956 -9.60 -27.18 30.98
N ASN A 957 -8.64 -28.10 30.80
CA ASN A 957 -8.93 -29.54 30.92
C ASN A 957 -7.71 -30.44 30.66
N ASP A 958 -7.62 -31.49 31.49
CA ASP A 958 -7.26 -32.89 31.20
C ASP A 958 -5.89 -33.31 30.61
N GLU A 959 -5.27 -34.22 31.37
CA GLU A 959 -4.61 -35.49 30.97
C GLU A 959 -3.53 -35.50 29.83
N ALA A 960 -2.35 -36.12 29.97
CA ALA A 960 -1.91 -37.15 30.92
C ALA A 960 -0.36 -37.24 31.03
N ALA A 961 0.10 -37.98 32.05
CA ALA A 961 1.45 -38.57 32.18
C ALA A 961 2.65 -37.60 32.37
N SER A 962 3.72 -37.91 33.12
CA SER A 962 4.01 -39.06 34.00
C SER A 962 4.89 -38.66 35.21
N LYS A 963 5.13 -39.60 36.13
CA LYS A 963 5.95 -39.40 37.35
C LYS A 963 7.45 -39.50 37.05
N THR A 964 8.30 -38.76 37.79
CA THR A 964 9.26 -39.33 38.77
C THR A 964 10.06 -38.27 39.54
N ASP A 965 10.00 -38.37 40.88
CA ASP A 965 11.04 -38.25 41.92
C ASP A 965 12.34 -37.39 41.78
N GLY A 966 12.67 -36.67 42.88
CA GLY A 966 13.98 -36.02 43.16
C GLY A 966 13.81 -34.60 43.75
N LYS A 967 13.90 -34.29 45.06
CA LYS A 967 15.00 -34.50 46.06
C LYS A 967 16.38 -34.06 45.54
N ALA A 968 17.18 -33.24 46.23
CA ALA A 968 17.05 -32.51 47.52
C ALA A 968 18.24 -31.49 47.64
N SER A 969 18.38 -30.52 48.57
CA SER A 969 17.53 -29.81 49.55
C SER A 969 18.41 -28.80 50.35
N ALA A 970 17.81 -27.83 51.06
CA ALA A 970 18.43 -26.98 52.11
C ALA A 970 19.47 -25.91 51.65
N ASP A 971 19.69 -24.77 52.33
CA ASP A 971 18.92 -24.03 53.37
C ASP A 971 19.45 -22.57 53.48
N SER A 972 18.72 -21.69 54.19
CA SER A 972 19.16 -20.58 55.11
C SER A 972 20.43 -19.73 54.79
N GLU A 973 20.58 -18.41 55.02
CA GLU A 973 19.96 -17.36 55.88
C GLU A 973 20.03 -16.02 55.07
N ALA A 974 19.14 -15.03 55.12
CA ALA A 974 18.53 -14.26 56.21
C ALA A 974 19.45 -13.22 56.89
N GLU A 975 19.24 -11.93 56.57
CA GLU A 975 19.77 -10.70 57.23
C GLU A 975 21.31 -10.47 57.16
N GLY A 976 21.86 -9.26 57.27
CA GLY A 976 21.28 -7.91 57.26
C GLY A 976 22.20 -6.82 57.87
N SER A 977 21.95 -5.55 57.53
CA SER A 977 22.37 -4.33 58.26
C SER A 977 23.77 -3.69 58.05
N THR A 978 23.83 -2.42 58.49
CA THR A 978 24.98 -1.50 58.73
C THR A 978 25.77 -0.89 57.57
N THR A 979 25.46 0.39 57.33
CA THR A 979 26.28 1.44 56.72
C THR A 979 27.53 1.81 57.53
N THR A 980 28.58 2.31 56.86
CA THR A 980 29.46 3.39 57.38
C THR A 980 30.06 4.24 56.25
N SER A 981 30.55 5.43 56.59
CA SER A 981 30.88 6.51 55.64
C SER A 981 32.40 6.71 55.39
N ALA A 982 32.68 7.47 54.33
CA ALA A 982 33.99 7.87 53.82
C ALA A 982 34.96 8.57 54.80
N THR A 983 36.25 8.57 54.42
CA THR A 983 37.24 9.63 54.68
C THR A 983 38.17 9.77 53.48
N ASP A 984 38.44 11.00 53.04
CA ASP A 984 39.45 11.31 52.01
C ASP A 984 40.88 11.28 52.56
N GLU A 985 41.87 11.13 51.67
CA GLU A 985 43.21 11.70 51.87
C GLU A 985 43.82 12.09 50.50
N ALA A 986 44.72 13.07 50.45
CA ALA A 986 45.06 13.80 49.21
C ALA A 986 46.54 14.19 49.09
N GLY A 987 47.03 14.41 47.86
CA GLY A 987 48.24 15.22 47.63
C GLY A 987 48.99 15.06 46.29
N ALA A 988 49.06 16.17 45.52
CA ALA A 988 50.24 16.70 44.80
C ALA A 988 50.94 15.87 43.67
N LYS A 989 51.54 16.46 42.61
CA LYS A 989 51.42 17.79 41.92
C LYS A 989 52.20 17.70 40.55
N GLU A 990 52.45 18.86 39.90
CA GLU A 990 53.17 19.09 38.62
C GLU A 990 52.31 18.76 37.38
N GLU A 991 51.93 19.67 36.44
CA GLU A 991 52.62 20.77 35.71
C GLU A 991 53.72 20.21 34.77
N THR A 992 53.67 20.36 33.43
CA THR A 992 53.39 21.53 32.55
C THR A 992 52.29 21.26 31.49
N SER A 993 51.58 22.23 30.87
CA SER A 993 52.02 23.37 30.03
C SER A 993 52.74 22.88 28.73
N ASP A 994 52.35 23.22 27.49
CA ASP A 994 51.26 24.05 26.93
C ASP A 994 50.77 23.37 25.58
N ASP A 995 49.78 23.81 24.78
CA ASP A 995 49.13 25.12 24.63
C ASP A 995 47.70 25.05 24.00
N ILE A 996 47.07 26.22 23.95
CA ILE A 996 45.78 26.76 23.43
C ILE A 996 45.65 26.59 21.88
N VAL A 997 44.47 26.43 21.23
CA VAL A 997 43.28 27.31 21.08
C VAL A 997 42.00 26.43 21.07
N GLN A 998 41.01 26.59 21.96
CA GLN A 998 39.78 27.42 21.83
C GLN A 998 39.12 27.38 20.41
N GLU A 999 37.79 27.36 20.23
CA GLU A 999 36.66 27.35 21.17
C GLU A 999 35.46 26.59 20.55
N GLU A 1000 34.49 26.27 21.43
CA GLU A 1000 33.02 26.43 21.30
C GLU A 1000 32.43 27.12 20.05
N THR A 1001 31.16 26.94 19.64
CA THR A 1001 29.99 26.04 19.89
C THR A 1001 29.13 26.15 18.59
N ALA A 1002 28.02 25.46 18.27
CA ALA A 1002 26.91 24.76 18.93
C ALA A 1002 26.39 23.71 17.90
N ALA A 1003 25.84 22.54 18.23
CA ALA A 1003 24.58 22.27 18.96
C ALA A 1003 23.31 22.78 18.22
N ALA A 1004 22.92 22.04 17.18
CA ALA A 1004 21.54 21.85 16.69
C ALA A 1004 21.46 20.49 15.97
#